data_AF-A0A3N1KA39-F1
#
_entry.id   AF-A0A3N1KA39-F1
#
_cell.length_a   1.000
_cell.length_b   1.000
_cell.length_c   1.000
_cell.angle_alpha   90.00
_cell.angle_beta   90.00
_cell.angle_gamma   90.00
#
_symmetry.space_group_name_H-M   'P 1'
#
loop_
_entity.id
_entity.type
_entity.pdbx_description
1 polymer ?
#
loop_
_entity_poly.entity_id
_entity_poly.type
_entity_poly.pdbx_seq_one_letter_code
_entity_poly.pdbx_strand_id
1 'polypeptide(L)'
;MPRLPFLRRAVATAAVSTLVVGAAAVALAAPASATTATVTYTSGSNSFTVPAGVSALHVEALGGSGASMYGQIAGGAGGLVTADLPVTSGTTYTAVVGGNGGSGNGGANGGGNGAVSPTYGTRGAGGGGASDIRTTAGDLGSRVLVAAGGGGGSQWAGTVGGAAGSAAASSQCGSSAQPGTASAGGGAGSCYGANGGTAGTLGTGGNGGLRDEGNNVGGGGGGGLYGGGGGDAFGGGAGGSNFVTAAASNTSTVTGALGAAPYIRITYLRPALNGVTVSTSVPSLTADGTSTLVATAHLTNVVASTADGEAVRFSSSAGNTFGAVTDNGDGTYSATMTATTAVVDAARITASVDDGTQARTGTTSFAQTVGATDSLAVSVTPGSVTADGTSTATIDVVTADAYGHPTRPTGVTLSTSNGVTTTPVVQSEPGHSTSTIRATTTAGTVTITATDSESGLSDSAELTQVAGPVTTVTPRTPAESVAADGTSAWSVTTTLADANGNPVSGAAPVITTTDPEVEVGDTTDDGDGSYTTALTPSTTLGAVTVTATVGTVTGTTTYRQVVGAPSAVQITSAPVTSVADGSTTSTVTATVTDAAGHPLAGLPVTWSSDDADQRISDVTDNGDGTYSAVIRASTTVGEATLTASVDDVDTAAATQTITQTIGAPAVTDVTAADRTVTADGTSTTDVVATIADAYGHAIVGLQPVVAASDAGVALSAVTDLGDGRYGVTATASTTAGTVTFSVTAGGATGTTEVRQVAGAAAVLRLAVGTPVDQGDGTFVTSVTATVTDAHGNPVSGSAPTFRTVDERAVVSEPVDNGDGTYTVTVTAPAGVSTDLAVALGDLTADTTVPGGIVVVPVPEPTDPTDPEPTDPTVPVTPSDPTDPVTPSDPVAVPTAPSAGAAPIGTVAPTAVRKPAATEAELAYTGTDGLVGTGLSALLLLTLGLGLRLRRRRRSA
;
A
#
# COMPACT_ATOMS: atom_id res chain seq x y z
N MET A 1 12.03 26.88 4.62
CA MET A 1 11.35 26.52 5.90
C MET A 1 9.86 26.44 5.58
N PRO A 2 9.11 25.42 6.03
CA PRO A 2 9.20 24.80 7.36
C PRO A 2 10.13 23.59 7.39
N ARG A 3 10.73 23.38 8.56
CA ARG A 3 11.64 22.28 8.91
C ARG A 3 10.88 21.37 9.88
N LEU A 4 10.74 20.09 9.57
CA LEU A 4 10.57 19.03 10.57
C LEU A 4 11.18 17.71 10.07
N PRO A 5 11.65 16.85 10.97
CA PRO A 5 12.87 16.07 10.78
C PRO A 5 12.58 14.62 10.35
N PHE A 6 13.32 14.12 9.36
CA PHE A 6 13.29 12.70 9.02
C PHE A 6 14.19 11.89 9.96
N LEU A 7 13.55 10.86 10.49
CA LEU A 7 13.99 9.85 11.45
C LEU A 7 15.30 9.16 11.01
N ARG A 8 16.32 9.22 11.88
CA ARG A 8 17.47 8.31 11.87
C ARG A 8 16.98 6.89 12.20
N ARG A 9 17.18 5.93 11.30
CA ARG A 9 17.06 4.51 11.64
C ARG A 9 18.30 4.04 12.38
N ALA A 10 18.04 3.67 13.64
CA ALA A 10 18.76 2.78 14.55
C ALA A 10 20.08 2.17 14.03
N VAL A 11 21.18 2.81 14.40
CA VAL A 11 22.43 2.11 14.69
C VAL A 11 22.17 1.29 15.95
N ALA A 12 22.22 -0.03 15.83
CA ALA A 12 22.21 -0.93 16.98
C ALA A 12 23.39 -0.54 17.88
N THR A 13 23.07 0.08 19.01
CA THR A 13 24.02 0.38 20.07
C THR A 13 24.30 -0.93 20.78
N ALA A 14 25.18 -1.75 20.22
CA ALA A 14 25.85 -2.77 21.00
C ALA A 14 26.70 -2.02 22.03
N ALA A 15 26.33 -2.15 23.30
CA ALA A 15 27.13 -1.72 24.43
C ALA A 15 28.43 -2.53 24.42
N VAL A 16 29.39 -2.12 23.58
CA VAL A 16 30.78 -2.52 23.70
C VAL A 16 31.31 -1.70 24.86
N SER A 17 31.42 -2.35 26.02
CA SER A 17 32.18 -1.85 27.14
C SER A 17 33.48 -1.28 26.61
N THR A 18 33.68 0.03 26.80
CA THR A 18 34.97 0.67 26.67
C THR A 18 35.87 0.08 27.74
N LEU A 19 36.38 -1.13 27.48
CA LEU A 19 37.62 -1.57 28.06
C LEU A 19 38.67 -0.65 27.42
N VAL A 20 38.91 0.47 28.08
CA VAL A 20 40.18 1.16 28.01
C VAL A 20 41.21 0.11 28.40
N VAL A 21 41.68 -0.66 27.42
CA VAL A 21 42.98 -1.31 27.51
C VAL A 21 43.92 -0.12 27.45
N GLY A 22 44.10 0.53 28.60
CA GLY A 22 45.27 1.31 28.85
C GLY A 22 46.40 0.42 28.40
N ALA A 23 47.17 0.89 27.43
CA ALA A 23 48.42 0.29 27.06
C ALA A 23 49.17 0.11 28.37
N ALA A 24 49.06 -1.09 28.95
CA ALA A 24 49.96 -1.53 29.98
C ALA A 24 51.26 -1.51 29.22
N ALA A 25 52.02 -0.44 29.40
CA ALA A 25 53.45 -0.51 29.34
C ALA A 25 53.79 -1.66 30.29
N VAL A 26 53.78 -2.87 29.75
CA VAL A 26 54.48 -3.99 30.34
C VAL A 26 55.91 -3.49 30.26
N ALA A 27 56.32 -2.84 31.34
CA ALA A 27 57.69 -2.69 31.70
C ALA A 27 58.20 -4.11 31.91
N LEU A 28 58.46 -4.80 30.79
CA LEU A 28 59.31 -5.97 30.78
C LEU A 28 60.59 -5.48 31.40
N ALA A 29 60.82 -5.97 32.61
CA ALA A 29 62.00 -5.71 33.40
C ALA A 29 63.20 -5.63 32.46
N ALA A 30 63.90 -4.50 32.49
CA ALA A 30 65.20 -4.42 31.84
C ALA A 30 65.98 -5.68 32.26
N PRO A 31 66.51 -6.48 31.31
CA PRO A 31 67.42 -7.55 31.65
C PRO A 31 68.52 -6.85 32.44
N ALA A 32 68.78 -7.42 33.62
CA ALA A 32 69.73 -6.92 34.57
C ALA A 32 70.97 -6.44 33.80
N SER A 33 71.30 -5.16 33.98
CA SER A 33 72.52 -4.56 33.43
C SER A 33 73.65 -5.57 33.55
N ALA A 34 74.33 -5.81 32.43
CA ALA A 34 75.50 -6.65 32.38
C ALA A 34 76.55 -6.06 33.31
N THR A 35 76.47 -6.52 34.56
CA THR A 35 77.32 -6.06 35.63
C THR A 35 78.63 -6.75 35.39
N THR A 36 79.69 -5.99 35.15
CA THR A 36 81.06 -6.51 35.14
C THR A 36 81.28 -7.23 36.47
N ALA A 37 81.16 -8.56 36.45
CA ALA A 37 81.21 -9.33 37.67
C ALA A 37 82.65 -9.31 38.22
N THR A 38 82.78 -8.90 39.48
CA THR A 38 84.04 -8.91 40.22
C THR A 38 84.01 -10.02 41.25
N VAL A 39 85.04 -10.87 41.24
CA VAL A 39 85.23 -11.95 42.22
C VAL A 39 86.50 -11.66 43.02
N THR A 40 86.45 -11.83 44.34
CA THR A 40 87.61 -11.63 45.22
C THR A 40 87.92 -12.89 46.01
N TYR A 41 89.15 -13.37 45.90
CA TYR A 41 89.69 -14.49 46.66
C TYR A 41 90.63 -13.96 47.74
N THR A 42 90.48 -14.41 48.99
CA THR A 42 91.27 -13.93 50.14
C THR A 42 92.14 -15.02 50.77
N SER A 43 91.98 -16.28 50.36
CA SER A 43 92.83 -17.40 50.78
C SER A 43 92.66 -18.60 49.85
N GLY A 44 93.59 -19.56 49.95
CA GLY A 44 93.49 -20.86 49.28
C GLY A 44 93.78 -20.83 47.77
N SER A 45 93.47 -21.95 47.12
CA SER A 45 93.59 -22.15 45.68
C SER A 45 92.20 -22.29 45.09
N ASN A 46 91.79 -21.36 44.23
CA ASN A 46 90.44 -21.27 43.69
C ASN A 46 90.47 -21.36 42.17
N SER A 47 89.80 -22.36 41.59
CA SER A 47 89.65 -22.48 40.14
C SER A 47 88.44 -21.69 39.67
N PHE A 48 88.58 -21.01 38.52
CA PHE A 48 87.48 -20.30 37.87
C PHE A 48 87.55 -20.46 36.36
N THR A 49 86.39 -20.59 35.74
CA THR A 49 86.25 -20.66 34.28
C THR A 49 85.88 -19.28 33.75
N VAL A 50 86.55 -18.84 32.69
CA VAL A 50 86.26 -17.56 32.03
C VAL A 50 84.88 -17.65 31.38
N PRO A 51 83.91 -16.79 31.75
CA PRO A 51 82.58 -16.81 31.15
C PRO A 51 82.59 -16.56 29.64
N ALA A 52 81.51 -16.97 28.97
CA ALA A 52 81.27 -16.65 27.56
C ALA A 52 81.35 -15.13 27.31
N GLY A 53 81.97 -14.73 26.19
CA GLY A 53 82.10 -13.32 25.79
C GLY A 53 83.18 -12.51 26.53
N VAL A 54 83.91 -13.10 27.49
CA VAL A 54 85.01 -12.44 28.20
C VAL A 54 86.34 -12.69 27.49
N SER A 55 87.09 -11.62 27.21
CA SER A 55 88.37 -11.67 26.49
C SER A 55 89.57 -11.21 27.33
N ALA A 56 89.32 -10.57 28.47
CA ALA A 56 90.37 -10.16 29.40
C ALA A 56 89.87 -10.19 30.86
N LEU A 57 90.82 -10.34 31.80
CA LEU A 57 90.60 -10.24 33.23
C LEU A 57 91.37 -9.04 33.77
N HIS A 58 90.69 -8.08 34.38
CA HIS A 58 91.37 -7.08 35.22
C HIS A 58 91.67 -7.72 36.57
N VAL A 59 92.96 -7.93 36.85
CA VAL A 59 93.44 -8.62 38.04
C VAL A 59 94.16 -7.64 38.95
N GLU A 60 93.88 -7.73 40.24
CA GLU A 60 94.61 -7.06 41.30
C GLU A 60 94.97 -8.09 42.36
N ALA A 61 96.26 -8.35 42.54
CA ALA A 61 96.77 -9.37 43.46
C ALA A 61 97.74 -8.75 44.46
N LEU A 62 97.57 -9.08 45.74
CA LEU A 62 98.45 -8.68 46.82
C LEU A 62 99.11 -9.92 47.45
N GLY A 63 100.44 -9.97 47.45
CA GLY A 63 101.22 -11.02 48.11
C GLY A 63 101.25 -10.85 49.63
N GLY A 64 101.57 -11.92 50.35
CA GLY A 64 101.63 -11.92 51.81
C GLY A 64 102.78 -11.07 52.35
N SER A 65 102.54 -10.34 53.43
CA SER A 65 103.60 -9.69 54.20
C SER A 65 104.42 -10.70 55.02
N GLY A 66 105.71 -10.45 55.20
CA GLY A 66 106.53 -11.18 56.16
C GLY A 66 106.12 -10.85 57.59
N ALA A 67 106.27 -11.81 58.50
CA ALA A 67 105.91 -11.58 59.90
C ALA A 67 106.86 -10.59 60.59
N SER A 68 106.34 -9.92 61.61
CA SER A 68 107.15 -9.16 62.57
C SER A 68 107.45 -10.02 63.79
N MET A 69 108.70 -10.03 64.25
CA MET A 69 109.09 -10.77 65.46
C MET A 69 108.82 -9.95 66.72
N TYR A 70 107.98 -10.49 67.62
CA TYR A 70 107.58 -9.88 68.90
C TYR A 70 107.08 -8.42 68.82
N GLY A 71 106.64 -7.98 67.63
CA GLY A 71 106.23 -6.59 67.37
C GLY A 71 107.37 -5.57 67.34
N GLN A 72 108.64 -6.00 67.35
CA GLN A 72 109.80 -5.11 67.45
C GLN A 72 110.56 -4.94 66.13
N ILE A 73 110.76 -6.02 65.38
CA ILE A 73 111.45 -5.99 64.07
C ILE A 73 110.43 -6.36 62.99
N ALA A 74 110.15 -5.40 62.12
CA ALA A 74 109.16 -5.53 61.07
C ALA A 74 109.58 -6.54 59.98
N GLY A 75 108.61 -7.33 59.51
CA GLY A 75 108.74 -7.99 58.21
C GLY A 75 108.61 -7.01 57.05
N GLY A 76 108.81 -7.51 55.84
CA GLY A 76 108.61 -6.78 54.60
C GLY A 76 107.17 -6.87 54.10
N ALA A 77 106.70 -5.84 53.41
CA ALA A 77 105.40 -5.86 52.75
C ALA A 77 105.42 -6.75 51.49
N GLY A 78 104.29 -7.42 51.20
CA GLY A 78 104.09 -8.10 49.93
C GLY A 78 103.91 -7.10 48.77
N GLY A 79 104.01 -7.58 47.53
CA GLY A 79 103.80 -6.80 46.32
C GLY A 79 102.33 -6.70 45.97
N LEU A 80 101.88 -5.55 45.49
CA LEU A 80 100.59 -5.34 44.85
C LEU A 80 100.80 -5.28 43.33
N VAL A 81 100.15 -6.17 42.60
CA VAL A 81 100.24 -6.29 41.15
C VAL A 81 98.85 -6.11 40.56
N THR A 82 98.69 -5.11 39.70
CA THR A 82 97.49 -4.95 38.86
C THR A 82 97.83 -5.21 37.40
N ALA A 83 96.98 -5.91 36.66
CA ALA A 83 97.16 -6.15 35.22
C ALA A 83 95.87 -6.59 34.55
N ASP A 84 95.71 -6.26 33.28
CA ASP A 84 94.70 -6.85 32.40
C ASP A 84 95.31 -8.07 31.70
N LEU A 85 94.88 -9.27 32.10
CA LEU A 85 95.33 -10.53 31.53
C LEU A 85 94.43 -10.91 30.35
N PRO A 86 94.96 -11.07 29.12
CA PRO A 86 94.17 -11.61 28.02
C PRO A 86 93.80 -13.07 28.34
N VAL A 87 92.55 -13.43 28.08
CA VAL A 87 92.03 -14.78 28.31
C VAL A 87 91.13 -15.23 27.18
N THR A 88 90.97 -16.55 27.07
CA THR A 88 90.01 -17.16 26.16
C THR A 88 88.80 -17.63 26.95
N SER A 89 87.61 -17.22 26.51
CA SER A 89 86.32 -17.71 27.01
C SER A 89 86.31 -19.25 27.13
N GLY A 90 85.70 -19.77 28.20
CA GLY A 90 85.64 -21.20 28.51
C GLY A 90 86.93 -21.80 29.07
N THR A 91 88.05 -21.07 29.07
CA THR A 91 89.31 -21.56 29.65
C THR A 91 89.27 -21.46 31.18
N THR A 92 89.82 -22.45 31.88
CA THR A 92 89.88 -22.49 33.34
C THR A 92 91.24 -22.04 33.84
N TYR A 93 91.26 -21.12 34.81
CA TYR A 93 92.45 -20.62 35.50
C TYR A 93 92.36 -20.93 36.99
N THR A 94 93.49 -20.86 37.69
CA THR A 94 93.56 -21.05 39.15
C THR A 94 94.19 -19.82 39.80
N ALA A 95 93.47 -19.19 40.72
CA ALA A 95 93.96 -18.12 41.58
C ALA A 95 94.42 -18.68 42.93
N VAL A 96 95.69 -18.55 43.26
CA VAL A 96 96.28 -19.02 44.51
C VAL A 96 96.70 -17.83 45.35
N VAL A 97 96.02 -17.60 46.48
CA VAL A 97 96.30 -16.48 47.37
C VAL A 97 97.41 -16.86 48.34
N GLY A 98 98.44 -16.01 48.46
CA GLY A 98 99.53 -16.19 49.40
C GLY A 98 99.07 -16.04 50.86
N GLY A 99 99.90 -16.46 51.80
CA GLY A 99 99.68 -16.21 53.23
C GLY A 99 100.66 -15.19 53.79
N ASN A 100 100.26 -14.46 54.82
CA ASN A 100 101.20 -13.68 55.64
C ASN A 100 102.14 -14.64 56.40
N GLY A 101 103.38 -14.23 56.62
CA GLY A 101 104.34 -14.95 57.44
C GLY A 101 103.88 -15.04 58.91
N GLY A 102 104.25 -16.11 59.59
CA GLY A 102 103.95 -16.36 60.99
C GLY A 102 105.19 -16.35 61.89
N SER A 103 105.00 -16.71 63.16
CA SER A 103 106.10 -16.89 64.10
C SER A 103 106.86 -18.18 63.82
N GLY A 104 107.97 -18.10 63.07
CA GLY A 104 108.76 -19.25 62.61
C GLY A 104 108.30 -19.85 61.28
N ASN A 105 107.02 -19.74 60.93
CA ASN A 105 106.45 -20.37 59.74
C ASN A 105 106.32 -19.40 58.57
N GLY A 106 106.77 -19.81 57.38
CA GLY A 106 106.51 -19.10 56.15
C GLY A 106 105.02 -19.07 55.77
N GLY A 107 104.61 -18.01 55.09
CA GLY A 107 103.27 -17.84 54.57
C GLY A 107 102.93 -18.86 53.47
N ALA A 108 101.64 -19.19 53.37
CA ALA A 108 101.13 -20.10 52.35
C ALA A 108 101.50 -19.67 50.92
N ASN A 109 101.71 -20.62 50.02
CA ASN A 109 102.22 -20.40 48.65
C ASN A 109 103.64 -19.80 48.60
N GLY A 110 104.53 -20.35 49.45
CA GLY A 110 105.98 -20.27 49.24
C GLY A 110 106.75 -19.26 50.09
N GLY A 111 106.23 -18.81 51.23
CA GLY A 111 107.05 -18.09 52.21
C GLY A 111 108.10 -19.01 52.84
N GLY A 112 109.33 -18.51 53.03
CA GLY A 112 110.40 -19.21 53.73
C GLY A 112 110.18 -19.20 55.25
N ASN A 113 110.61 -20.25 55.94
CA ASN A 113 110.53 -20.33 57.40
C ASN A 113 111.59 -19.44 58.06
N GLY A 114 111.26 -18.83 59.19
CA GLY A 114 112.27 -18.23 60.06
C GLY A 114 113.10 -19.31 60.74
N ALA A 115 114.35 -19.02 61.08
CA ALA A 115 115.15 -19.98 61.84
C ALA A 115 114.59 -20.19 63.25
N VAL A 116 114.76 -21.38 63.80
CA VAL A 116 114.31 -21.75 65.14
C VAL A 116 115.52 -22.26 65.92
N SER A 117 115.82 -21.62 67.05
CA SER A 117 116.86 -22.09 67.97
C SER A 117 116.29 -23.23 68.83
N PRO A 118 116.75 -24.48 68.68
CA PRO A 118 116.30 -25.58 69.53
C PRO A 118 116.74 -25.39 70.99
N THR A 119 117.84 -24.68 71.22
CA THR A 119 118.42 -24.43 72.55
C THR A 119 117.66 -23.36 73.33
N TYR A 120 117.29 -22.25 72.69
CA TYR A 120 116.68 -21.09 73.37
C TYR A 120 115.18 -20.92 73.10
N GLY A 121 114.59 -21.76 72.24
CA GLY A 121 113.19 -21.66 71.83
C GLY A 121 112.86 -20.39 71.04
N THR A 122 113.86 -19.60 70.66
CA THR A 122 113.69 -18.35 69.92
C THR A 122 113.46 -18.63 68.43
N ARG A 123 112.65 -17.80 67.76
CA ARG A 123 112.16 -18.03 66.39
C ARG A 123 112.28 -16.75 65.58
N GLY A 124 112.59 -16.88 64.30
CA GLY A 124 112.60 -15.78 63.33
C GLY A 124 111.24 -15.68 62.65
N ALA A 125 110.95 -14.54 62.02
CA ALA A 125 109.73 -14.43 61.25
C ALA A 125 109.82 -15.26 59.97
N GLY A 126 108.73 -15.95 59.65
CA GLY A 126 108.57 -16.45 58.29
C GLY A 126 108.33 -15.30 57.31
N GLY A 127 108.78 -15.48 56.07
CA GLY A 127 108.41 -14.61 54.96
C GLY A 127 106.96 -14.85 54.54
N GLY A 128 106.32 -13.85 53.93
CA GLY A 128 105.01 -14.00 53.31
C GLY A 128 105.09 -14.79 52.00
N GLY A 129 104.02 -15.46 51.63
CA GLY A 129 103.92 -16.19 50.37
C GLY A 129 103.33 -15.37 49.24
N ALA A 130 103.45 -15.87 48.00
CA ALA A 130 103.02 -15.14 46.81
C ALA A 130 101.52 -15.34 46.52
N SER A 131 100.85 -14.33 45.97
CA SER A 131 99.53 -14.47 45.36
C SER A 131 99.68 -14.54 43.85
N ASP A 132 99.16 -15.57 43.19
CA ASP A 132 99.38 -15.79 41.76
C ASP A 132 98.14 -16.30 41.00
N ILE A 133 98.14 -16.14 39.68
CA ILE A 133 97.20 -16.77 38.75
C ILE A 133 97.96 -17.73 37.85
N ARG A 134 97.39 -18.91 37.63
CA ARG A 134 97.98 -20.03 36.87
C ARG A 134 97.01 -20.55 35.81
N THR A 135 97.54 -20.99 34.68
CA THR A 135 96.75 -21.76 33.71
C THR A 135 96.57 -23.23 34.13
N THR A 136 97.49 -23.77 34.94
CA THR A 136 97.41 -25.14 35.46
C THR A 136 97.55 -25.14 36.99
N ALA A 137 96.59 -25.74 37.70
CA ALA A 137 96.62 -25.82 39.16
C ALA A 137 97.90 -26.54 39.65
N GLY A 138 98.56 -26.00 40.68
CA GLY A 138 99.77 -26.59 41.27
C GLY A 138 101.08 -26.38 40.50
N ASP A 139 101.03 -26.08 39.20
CA ASP A 139 102.22 -25.87 38.37
C ASP A 139 102.73 -24.43 38.46
N LEU A 140 103.90 -24.24 39.08
CA LEU A 140 104.55 -22.94 39.23
C LEU A 140 105.06 -22.36 37.90
N GLY A 141 105.31 -23.18 36.88
CA GLY A 141 105.73 -22.71 35.55
C GLY A 141 104.59 -22.09 34.73
N SER A 142 103.34 -22.42 35.08
CA SER A 142 102.13 -21.95 34.41
C SER A 142 101.59 -20.61 34.94
N ARG A 143 102.35 -19.97 35.85
CA ARG A 143 101.99 -18.67 36.43
C ARG A 143 101.97 -17.60 35.34
N VAL A 144 100.87 -16.86 35.26
CA VAL A 144 100.68 -15.73 34.33
C VAL A 144 100.72 -14.38 35.05
N LEU A 145 100.56 -14.38 36.37
CA LEU A 145 100.69 -13.22 37.26
C LEU A 145 101.14 -13.69 38.65
N VAL A 146 102.08 -12.98 39.28
CA VAL A 146 102.59 -13.24 40.62
C VAL A 146 102.82 -11.92 41.35
N ALA A 147 102.11 -11.75 42.46
CA ALA A 147 102.36 -10.75 43.49
C ALA A 147 103.18 -11.40 44.62
N ALA A 148 104.45 -11.01 44.75
CA ALA A 148 105.39 -11.64 45.66
C ALA A 148 105.11 -11.31 47.13
N GLY A 149 105.55 -12.19 48.02
CA GLY A 149 105.56 -11.95 49.45
C GLY A 149 106.80 -11.19 49.92
N GLY A 150 106.68 -10.51 51.06
CA GLY A 150 107.79 -9.85 51.75
C GLY A 150 108.56 -10.83 52.64
N GLY A 151 109.83 -10.54 52.93
CA GLY A 151 110.65 -11.34 53.84
C GLY A 151 110.33 -11.10 55.32
N GLY A 152 110.60 -12.06 56.19
CA GLY A 152 110.40 -11.96 57.63
C GLY A 152 111.50 -11.15 58.32
N GLY A 153 111.18 -10.48 59.43
CA GLY A 153 112.18 -9.88 60.32
C GLY A 153 112.99 -10.92 61.11
N SER A 154 114.23 -10.59 61.49
CA SER A 154 115.01 -11.37 62.45
C SER A 154 114.65 -11.05 63.91
N GLN A 155 115.37 -11.64 64.88
CA GLN A 155 115.19 -11.36 66.31
C GLN A 155 116.42 -10.65 66.92
N TRP A 156 116.19 -9.84 67.98
CA TRP A 156 117.17 -9.20 68.89
C TRP A 156 118.40 -8.55 68.22
N ALA A 157 118.47 -7.20 68.20
CA ALA A 157 119.53 -6.41 67.53
C ALA A 157 119.73 -6.70 66.02
N GLY A 158 118.72 -7.32 65.39
CA GLY A 158 118.69 -7.69 63.98
C GLY A 158 117.99 -6.68 63.06
N THR A 159 117.65 -7.09 61.83
CA THR A 159 117.18 -6.21 60.74
C THR A 159 115.80 -6.56 60.19
N VAL A 160 115.14 -5.54 59.63
CA VAL A 160 113.82 -5.68 59.00
C VAL A 160 113.88 -6.54 57.74
N GLY A 161 112.79 -7.26 57.49
CA GLY A 161 112.62 -8.04 56.26
C GLY A 161 112.48 -7.14 55.03
N GLY A 162 112.97 -7.60 53.89
CA GLY A 162 112.83 -6.91 52.61
C GLY A 162 111.39 -6.97 52.09
N ALA A 163 110.86 -5.85 51.60
CA ALA A 163 109.61 -5.86 50.83
C ALA A 163 109.74 -6.71 49.56
N ALA A 164 108.63 -7.07 48.93
CA ALA A 164 108.63 -7.72 47.60
C ALA A 164 109.60 -7.02 46.63
N GLY A 165 110.45 -7.79 45.97
CA GLY A 165 111.50 -7.33 45.06
C GLY A 165 112.70 -6.64 45.73
N SER A 166 112.75 -6.54 47.06
CA SER A 166 113.78 -5.82 47.80
C SER A 166 114.62 -6.73 48.71
N ALA A 167 115.92 -6.42 48.81
CA ALA A 167 116.82 -7.06 49.76
C ALA A 167 116.38 -6.81 51.20
N ALA A 168 116.80 -7.67 52.13
CA ALA A 168 116.70 -7.37 53.55
C ALA A 168 117.66 -6.25 53.95
N ALA A 169 117.37 -5.57 55.06
CA ALA A 169 118.29 -4.57 55.61
C ALA A 169 119.60 -5.22 56.09
N SER A 170 120.74 -4.53 55.93
CA SER A 170 122.10 -5.02 56.20
C SER A 170 122.32 -5.39 57.66
N SER A 171 122.62 -6.66 57.94
CA SER A 171 122.97 -7.14 59.28
C SER A 171 124.38 -6.71 59.70
N GLN A 172 124.72 -6.91 60.98
CA GLN A 172 126.08 -6.67 61.52
C GLN A 172 127.15 -7.55 60.83
N CYS A 173 126.74 -8.56 60.07
CA CYS A 173 127.60 -9.49 59.34
C CYS A 173 127.94 -9.05 57.91
N GLY A 174 127.42 -7.90 57.46
CA GLY A 174 127.79 -7.26 56.18
C GLY A 174 127.19 -7.88 54.91
N SER A 175 126.56 -9.06 54.96
CA SER A 175 125.94 -9.74 53.80
C SER A 175 124.43 -9.95 53.99
N SER A 176 123.59 -9.07 53.43
CA SER A 176 122.13 -9.20 53.53
C SER A 176 121.57 -10.25 52.57
N ALA A 177 120.42 -10.83 52.95
CA ALA A 177 119.62 -11.63 52.03
C ALA A 177 119.20 -10.79 50.81
N GLN A 178 119.34 -11.36 49.63
CA GLN A 178 119.04 -10.71 48.35
C GLN A 178 117.61 -11.04 47.89
N PRO A 179 116.94 -10.14 47.16
CA PRO A 179 115.60 -10.40 46.67
C PRO A 179 115.60 -11.48 45.59
N GLY A 180 114.45 -12.13 45.41
CA GLY A 180 114.20 -12.88 44.20
C GLY A 180 114.25 -11.96 42.99
N THR A 181 114.76 -12.45 41.87
CA THR A 181 114.77 -11.73 40.58
C THR A 181 113.79 -12.39 39.62
N ALA A 182 113.65 -11.85 38.40
CA ALA A 182 112.81 -12.48 37.38
C ALA A 182 113.34 -13.85 36.89
N SER A 183 114.60 -14.17 37.14
CA SER A 183 115.28 -15.37 36.58
C SER A 183 115.95 -16.28 37.60
N ALA A 184 116.10 -15.85 38.86
CA ALA A 184 116.75 -16.62 39.90
C ALA A 184 116.24 -16.25 41.30
N GLY A 185 116.30 -17.22 42.21
CA GLY A 185 116.06 -17.01 43.63
C GLY A 185 117.10 -16.10 44.28
N GLY A 186 116.66 -15.41 45.33
CA GLY A 186 117.52 -14.51 46.08
C GLY A 186 118.60 -15.25 46.86
N GLY A 187 119.83 -14.76 46.80
CA GLY A 187 120.95 -15.29 47.59
C GLY A 187 120.71 -15.16 49.10
N ALA A 188 121.15 -16.16 49.86
CA ALA A 188 121.06 -16.17 51.31
C ALA A 188 121.94 -15.12 51.98
N GLY A 189 121.53 -14.62 53.14
CA GLY A 189 122.42 -13.90 54.05
C GLY A 189 123.48 -14.84 54.64
N SER A 190 124.69 -14.34 54.84
CA SER A 190 125.83 -15.10 55.38
C SER A 190 126.50 -14.35 56.52
N CYS A 191 126.92 -15.07 57.57
CA CYS A 191 127.63 -14.51 58.70
C CYS A 191 128.77 -15.42 59.15
N TYR A 192 129.97 -14.87 59.35
CA TYR A 192 131.13 -15.64 59.78
C TYR A 192 130.93 -16.21 61.20
N GLY A 193 130.99 -17.54 61.34
CA GLY A 193 130.76 -18.22 62.63
C GLY A 193 129.28 -18.47 63.00
N ALA A 194 128.35 -18.36 62.04
CA ALA A 194 126.96 -18.80 62.18
C ALA A 194 126.49 -19.49 60.88
N ASN A 195 125.45 -20.33 60.97
CA ASN A 195 124.86 -20.90 59.76
C ASN A 195 124.08 -19.80 59.02
N GLY A 196 124.47 -19.55 57.76
CA GLY A 196 123.75 -18.64 56.87
C GLY A 196 122.33 -19.14 56.58
N GLY A 197 121.50 -18.25 56.02
CA GLY A 197 120.20 -18.65 55.49
C GLY A 197 120.32 -19.57 54.27
N THR A 198 119.19 -19.95 53.69
CA THR A 198 119.14 -20.63 52.39
C THR A 198 118.71 -19.66 51.29
N ALA A 199 119.15 -19.92 50.06
CA ALA A 199 118.71 -19.14 48.92
C ALA A 199 117.22 -19.43 48.62
N GLY A 200 116.51 -18.46 48.06
CA GLY A 200 115.20 -18.72 47.48
C GLY A 200 115.30 -19.59 46.23
N THR A 201 114.18 -20.19 45.82
CA THR A 201 114.04 -20.94 44.57
C THR A 201 112.76 -20.53 43.85
N LEU A 202 112.43 -21.14 42.70
CA LEU A 202 111.18 -20.88 42.00
C LEU A 202 110.00 -21.09 42.95
N GLY A 203 109.16 -20.07 43.12
CA GLY A 203 107.98 -20.11 43.98
C GLY A 203 108.22 -19.98 45.48
N THR A 204 109.41 -20.31 45.99
CA THR A 204 109.63 -20.48 47.44
C THR A 204 110.78 -19.63 47.96
N GLY A 205 110.54 -18.91 49.05
CA GLY A 205 111.55 -18.14 49.79
C GLY A 205 112.50 -19.04 50.58
N GLY A 206 113.72 -18.56 50.79
CA GLY A 206 114.74 -19.26 51.57
C GLY A 206 114.45 -19.22 53.07
N ASN A 207 114.80 -20.27 53.79
CA ASN A 207 114.72 -20.33 55.25
C ASN A 207 115.83 -19.48 55.91
N GLY A 208 115.52 -18.87 57.06
CA GLY A 208 116.50 -18.12 57.87
C GLY A 208 117.61 -18.98 58.47
N GLY A 209 118.74 -18.36 58.81
CA GLY A 209 119.92 -18.99 59.40
C GLY A 209 119.95 -18.95 60.93
N LEU A 210 120.71 -19.85 61.55
CA LEU A 210 120.84 -20.01 63.01
C LEU A 210 122.30 -19.91 63.45
N ARG A 211 122.56 -19.29 64.60
CA ARG A 211 123.87 -19.37 65.28
C ARG A 211 123.88 -20.50 66.31
N ASP A 212 124.81 -21.43 66.20
CA ASP A 212 124.83 -22.67 67.02
C ASP A 212 124.96 -22.42 68.54
N GLU A 213 125.66 -21.34 68.94
CA GLU A 213 125.91 -20.99 70.35
C GLU A 213 125.12 -19.76 70.84
N GLY A 214 124.00 -19.40 70.19
CA GLY A 214 123.26 -18.17 70.55
C GLY A 214 121.76 -18.20 70.32
N ASN A 215 121.10 -17.17 70.84
CA ASN A 215 119.66 -16.94 70.69
C ASN A 215 119.36 -16.02 69.49
N ASN A 216 120.22 -15.96 68.46
CA ASN A 216 120.03 -15.13 67.26
C ASN A 216 119.58 -16.00 66.08
N VAL A 217 118.49 -15.62 65.43
CA VAL A 217 117.93 -16.35 64.28
C VAL A 217 117.49 -15.38 63.18
N GLY A 218 117.66 -15.82 61.94
CA GLY A 218 117.30 -15.07 60.74
C GLY A 218 115.83 -15.18 60.35
N GLY A 219 115.36 -14.18 59.60
CA GLY A 219 114.04 -14.20 58.97
C GLY A 219 114.00 -15.03 57.69
N GLY A 220 112.86 -15.63 57.38
CA GLY A 220 112.63 -16.34 56.12
C GLY A 220 112.37 -15.38 54.95
N GLY A 221 112.81 -15.74 53.75
CA GLY A 221 112.55 -14.98 52.53
C GLY A 221 111.09 -15.06 52.08
N GLY A 222 110.61 -14.05 51.36
CA GLY A 222 109.26 -14.03 50.78
C GLY A 222 109.15 -14.92 49.55
N GLY A 223 107.98 -15.50 49.32
CA GLY A 223 107.64 -16.22 48.08
C GLY A 223 107.53 -15.26 46.90
N GLY A 224 107.66 -15.75 45.67
CA GLY A 224 107.54 -14.91 44.46
C GLY A 224 107.49 -15.76 43.21
N LEU A 225 107.72 -15.17 42.04
CA LEU A 225 108.09 -15.95 40.85
C LEU A 225 109.34 -16.76 41.21
N TYR A 226 110.36 -16.05 41.70
CA TYR A 226 111.45 -16.61 42.48
C TYR A 226 111.42 -16.01 43.88
N GLY A 227 111.59 -16.85 44.90
CA GLY A 227 111.59 -16.40 46.29
C GLY A 227 112.85 -15.62 46.67
N GLY A 228 112.72 -14.78 47.70
CA GLY A 228 113.85 -14.07 48.30
C GLY A 228 114.73 -14.99 49.15
N GLY A 229 115.97 -14.59 49.39
CA GLY A 229 116.87 -15.32 50.28
C GLY A 229 116.43 -15.25 51.74
N GLY A 230 116.74 -16.29 52.51
CA GLY A 230 116.65 -16.26 53.97
C GLY A 230 117.79 -15.45 54.58
N GLY A 231 117.51 -14.75 55.67
CA GLY A 231 118.49 -13.96 56.39
C GLY A 231 119.51 -14.84 57.12
N ASP A 232 120.70 -14.30 57.38
CA ASP A 232 121.64 -14.88 58.33
C ASP A 232 121.07 -14.82 59.77
N ALA A 233 121.79 -15.37 60.76
CA ALA A 233 121.35 -15.39 62.16
C ALA A 233 120.96 -14.02 62.77
N PHE A 234 121.33 -12.90 62.16
CA PHE A 234 121.02 -11.53 62.58
C PHE A 234 120.19 -10.75 61.54
N GLY A 235 120.11 -11.23 60.30
CA GLY A 235 119.45 -10.56 59.18
C GLY A 235 118.00 -10.98 58.95
N GLY A 236 117.17 -10.04 58.53
CA GLY A 236 115.85 -10.33 57.95
C GLY A 236 115.96 -11.11 56.63
N GLY A 237 114.88 -11.77 56.23
CA GLY A 237 114.75 -12.37 54.90
C GLY A 237 114.41 -11.32 53.85
N ALA A 238 114.74 -11.57 52.58
CA ALA A 238 114.42 -10.68 51.47
C ALA A 238 113.06 -11.01 50.84
N GLY A 239 112.46 -10.07 50.11
CA GLY A 239 111.20 -10.33 49.38
C GLY A 239 111.40 -11.13 48.09
N GLY A 240 110.36 -11.82 47.64
CA GLY A 240 110.36 -12.51 46.34
C GLY A 240 110.13 -11.56 45.15
N SER A 241 110.24 -12.05 43.92
CA SER A 241 109.99 -11.26 42.70
C SER A 241 108.53 -11.29 42.23
N ASN A 242 108.00 -10.13 41.85
CA ASN A 242 106.73 -10.04 41.11
C ASN A 242 106.89 -10.57 39.68
N PHE A 243 105.79 -10.98 39.05
CA PHE A 243 105.75 -11.37 37.64
C PHE A 243 104.40 -11.04 37.01
N VAL A 244 104.42 -10.61 35.75
CA VAL A 244 103.24 -10.52 34.89
C VAL A 244 103.67 -11.00 33.51
N THR A 245 102.84 -11.81 32.85
CA THR A 245 103.09 -12.27 31.48
C THR A 245 103.18 -11.11 30.49
N ALA A 246 104.01 -11.24 29.45
CA ALA A 246 104.22 -10.20 28.44
C ALA A 246 102.96 -9.85 27.63
N ALA A 247 101.97 -10.76 27.59
CA ALA A 247 100.72 -10.54 26.89
C ALA A 247 99.73 -9.63 27.67
N ALA A 248 100.00 -9.35 28.94
CA ALA A 248 99.15 -8.51 29.76
C ALA A 248 99.29 -7.01 29.40
N SER A 249 98.22 -6.25 29.60
CA SER A 249 98.21 -4.79 29.47
C SER A 249 97.88 -4.12 30.82
N ASN A 250 97.97 -2.79 30.90
CA ASN A 250 97.65 -2.01 32.11
C ASN A 250 98.33 -2.52 33.39
N THR A 251 99.60 -2.93 33.26
CA THR A 251 100.35 -3.55 34.34
C THR A 251 100.93 -2.51 35.30
N SER A 252 100.72 -2.69 36.60
CA SER A 252 101.40 -1.94 37.67
C SER A 252 101.92 -2.90 38.72
N THR A 253 103.14 -2.68 39.20
CA THR A 253 103.70 -3.42 40.34
C THR A 253 104.23 -2.43 41.35
N VAL A 254 103.68 -2.45 42.55
CA VAL A 254 104.09 -1.58 43.67
C VAL A 254 104.21 -2.40 44.94
N THR A 255 104.87 -1.84 45.95
CA THR A 255 104.89 -2.45 47.28
C THR A 255 103.54 -2.21 47.96
N GLY A 256 102.94 -3.28 48.50
CA GLY A 256 101.70 -3.20 49.26
C GLY A 256 101.88 -2.58 50.64
N ALA A 257 100.78 -2.39 51.36
CA ALA A 257 100.84 -1.97 52.75
C ALA A 257 101.38 -3.11 53.64
N LEU A 258 102.31 -2.80 54.54
CA LEU A 258 102.86 -3.78 55.49
C LEU A 258 101.74 -4.34 56.38
N GLY A 259 101.71 -5.67 56.55
CA GLY A 259 100.70 -6.36 57.37
C GLY A 259 99.33 -6.55 56.70
N ALA A 260 99.12 -6.04 55.48
CA ALA A 260 97.87 -6.21 54.76
C ALA A 260 97.57 -7.69 54.48
N ALA A 261 96.27 -8.05 54.47
CA ALA A 261 95.83 -9.39 54.14
C ALA A 261 95.96 -9.62 52.61
N PRO A 262 96.61 -10.70 52.16
CA PRO A 262 96.76 -11.01 50.74
C PRO A 262 95.41 -11.34 50.09
N TYR A 263 95.26 -10.98 48.82
CA TYR A 263 94.06 -11.28 48.03
C TYR A 263 94.37 -11.35 46.53
N ILE A 264 93.41 -11.88 45.77
CA ILE A 264 93.33 -11.75 44.31
C ILE A 264 91.91 -11.31 43.97
N ARG A 265 91.77 -10.16 43.34
CA ARG A 265 90.52 -9.61 42.84
C ARG A 265 90.52 -9.65 41.32
N ILE A 266 89.45 -10.16 40.72
CA ILE A 266 89.31 -10.37 39.28
C ILE A 266 88.01 -9.71 38.82
N THR A 267 88.09 -8.84 37.82
CA THR A 267 86.93 -8.28 37.12
C THR A 267 86.94 -8.74 35.67
N TYR A 268 85.84 -9.31 35.18
CA TYR A 268 85.72 -9.80 33.80
C TYR A 268 85.48 -8.64 32.80
N LEU A 269 86.25 -8.61 31.71
CA LEU A 269 86.14 -7.59 30.65
C LEU A 269 85.63 -8.23 29.34
N ARG A 270 84.58 -7.64 28.75
CA ARG A 270 84.02 -8.03 27.46
C ARG A 270 84.45 -7.07 26.33
N PRO A 271 84.66 -7.51 25.10
CA PRO A 271 84.92 -6.62 23.95
C PRO A 271 83.73 -5.70 23.67
N ALA A 272 83.98 -4.46 23.26
CA ALA A 272 82.93 -3.56 22.80
C ALA A 272 82.29 -4.07 21.49
N LEU A 273 80.98 -3.92 21.33
CA LEU A 273 80.32 -4.23 20.06
C LEU A 273 80.75 -3.23 18.96
N ASN A 274 80.68 -3.64 17.70
CA ASN A 274 81.00 -2.81 16.54
C ASN A 274 79.72 -2.39 15.80
N GLY A 275 78.83 -3.33 15.51
CA GLY A 275 77.58 -3.05 14.80
C GLY A 275 76.56 -4.18 14.87
N VAL A 276 75.32 -3.84 14.53
CA VAL A 276 74.17 -4.75 14.43
C VAL A 276 73.60 -4.62 13.02
N THR A 277 73.49 -5.73 12.30
CA THR A 277 72.72 -5.79 11.04
C THR A 277 71.52 -6.71 11.22
N VAL A 278 70.49 -6.54 10.41
CA VAL A 278 69.26 -7.36 10.48
C VAL A 278 68.90 -7.87 9.09
N SER A 279 68.49 -9.13 9.00
CA SER A 279 67.96 -9.76 7.81
C SER A 279 66.63 -10.47 8.12
N THR A 280 65.87 -10.79 7.08
CA THR A 280 64.62 -11.55 7.17
C THR A 280 64.68 -12.78 6.27
N SER A 281 63.94 -13.83 6.63
CA SER A 281 63.84 -15.05 5.81
C SER A 281 63.09 -14.83 4.50
N VAL A 282 62.18 -13.85 4.46
CA VAL A 282 61.39 -13.46 3.29
C VAL A 282 61.30 -11.93 3.20
N PRO A 283 61.18 -11.36 1.99
CA PRO A 283 61.07 -9.92 1.80
C PRO A 283 59.67 -9.36 2.10
N SER A 284 58.65 -10.22 2.20
CA SER A 284 57.26 -9.81 2.43
C SER A 284 56.48 -10.79 3.30
N LEU A 285 55.39 -10.31 3.89
CA LEU A 285 54.51 -11.08 4.77
C LEU A 285 53.06 -10.60 4.68
N THR A 286 52.09 -11.50 4.56
CA THR A 286 50.66 -11.15 4.54
C THR A 286 50.20 -10.71 5.93
N ALA A 287 49.41 -9.63 6.01
CA ALA A 287 48.87 -9.09 7.27
C ALA A 287 47.65 -9.88 7.79
N ASP A 288 47.81 -11.18 8.01
CA ASP A 288 46.71 -12.10 8.33
C ASP A 288 46.71 -12.61 9.77
N GLY A 289 47.61 -12.10 10.63
CA GLY A 289 47.74 -12.54 12.03
C GLY A 289 48.39 -13.91 12.23
N THR A 290 48.74 -14.62 11.17
CA THR A 290 49.22 -16.03 11.22
C THR A 290 50.49 -16.28 10.41
N SER A 291 50.71 -15.51 9.35
CA SER A 291 51.89 -15.52 8.52
C SER A 291 53.11 -15.17 9.36
N THR A 292 54.17 -15.95 9.20
CA THR A 292 55.41 -15.78 9.96
C THR A 292 56.63 -15.57 9.07
N LEU A 293 57.59 -14.78 9.55
CA LEU A 293 58.96 -14.75 9.04
C LEU A 293 59.96 -14.88 10.18
N VAL A 294 61.21 -15.19 9.86
CA VAL A 294 62.31 -15.20 10.83
C VAL A 294 63.12 -13.92 10.65
N ALA A 295 63.26 -13.14 11.72
CA ALA A 295 64.15 -12.00 11.79
C ALA A 295 65.46 -12.43 12.45
N THR A 296 66.59 -12.13 11.80
CA THR A 296 67.92 -12.48 12.28
C THR A 296 68.76 -11.23 12.46
N ALA A 297 69.27 -11.01 13.66
CA ALA A 297 70.23 -9.95 13.97
C ALA A 297 71.64 -10.54 13.98
N HIS A 298 72.56 -9.91 13.30
CA HIS A 298 73.97 -10.30 13.28
C HIS A 298 74.78 -9.24 14.04
N LEU A 299 75.38 -9.64 15.15
CA LEU A 299 76.24 -8.79 15.97
C LEU A 299 77.70 -9.03 15.60
N THR A 300 78.48 -7.97 15.54
CA THR A 300 79.93 -8.03 15.38
C THR A 300 80.59 -7.23 16.48
N ASN A 301 81.73 -7.69 16.98
CA ASN A 301 82.53 -6.93 17.95
C ASN A 301 83.80 -6.35 17.30
N VAL A 302 84.47 -5.43 18.02
CA VAL A 302 85.65 -4.71 17.51
C VAL A 302 86.88 -5.59 17.25
N VAL A 303 86.85 -6.86 17.67
CA VAL A 303 87.94 -7.84 17.50
C VAL A 303 87.55 -9.02 16.60
N ALA A 304 86.44 -8.90 15.83
CA ALA A 304 85.93 -9.91 14.89
C ALA A 304 85.71 -11.32 15.49
N SER A 305 85.44 -11.42 16.80
CA SER A 305 84.93 -12.65 17.43
C SER A 305 83.39 -12.63 17.52
N THR A 306 82.80 -13.78 17.85
CA THR A 306 81.34 -13.92 18.01
C THR A 306 80.89 -13.14 19.26
N ALA A 307 79.86 -12.32 19.10
CA ALA A 307 79.28 -11.50 20.17
C ALA A 307 78.09 -12.23 20.80
N ASP A 308 78.39 -13.33 21.49
CA ASP A 308 77.41 -14.24 22.09
C ASP A 308 77.00 -13.81 23.51
N GLY A 309 75.80 -14.18 23.94
CA GLY A 309 75.28 -13.90 25.27
C GLY A 309 74.73 -12.48 25.48
N GLU A 310 74.51 -11.72 24.41
CA GLU A 310 73.94 -10.37 24.47
C GLU A 310 72.40 -10.37 24.50
N ALA A 311 71.83 -9.39 25.19
CA ALA A 311 70.38 -9.23 25.31
C ALA A 311 69.79 -8.49 24.10
N VAL A 312 69.62 -9.20 22.98
CA VAL A 312 68.99 -8.66 21.77
C VAL A 312 67.47 -8.59 21.91
N ARG A 313 66.87 -7.47 21.48
CA ARG A 313 65.42 -7.30 21.39
C ARG A 313 65.01 -6.89 19.98
N PHE A 314 64.01 -7.58 19.46
CA PHE A 314 63.35 -7.21 18.21
C PHE A 314 62.10 -6.37 18.47
N SER A 315 61.83 -5.43 17.57
CA SER A 315 60.61 -4.64 17.51
C SER A 315 60.23 -4.38 16.06
N SER A 316 58.96 -4.06 15.82
CA SER A 316 58.46 -3.73 14.49
C SER A 316 57.68 -2.42 14.50
N SER A 317 57.83 -1.63 13.44
CA SER A 317 57.09 -0.37 13.25
C SER A 317 55.61 -0.57 12.96
N ALA A 318 55.19 -1.78 12.56
CA ALA A 318 53.80 -2.09 12.20
C ALA A 318 53.06 -2.92 13.27
N GLY A 319 53.60 -3.00 14.50
CA GLY A 319 52.93 -3.69 15.60
C GLY A 319 52.95 -5.22 15.50
N ASN A 320 53.83 -5.79 14.67
CA ASN A 320 54.05 -7.23 14.60
C ASN A 320 54.60 -7.77 15.92
N THR A 321 54.27 -9.03 16.23
CA THR A 321 54.72 -9.68 17.47
C THR A 321 55.92 -10.57 17.21
N PHE A 322 56.82 -10.67 18.20
CA PHE A 322 57.99 -11.53 18.13
C PHE A 322 57.89 -12.62 19.20
N GLY A 323 58.27 -13.83 18.82
CA GLY A 323 58.51 -14.94 19.76
C GLY A 323 59.78 -14.73 20.58
N ALA A 324 60.21 -15.79 21.28
CA ALA A 324 61.44 -15.77 22.04
C ALA A 324 62.66 -15.55 21.13
N VAL A 325 63.60 -14.73 21.59
CA VAL A 325 64.89 -14.53 20.92
C VAL A 325 65.80 -15.70 21.26
N THR A 326 66.34 -16.35 20.24
CA THR A 326 67.32 -17.43 20.36
C THR A 326 68.69 -16.90 19.99
N ASP A 327 69.65 -17.03 20.92
CA ASP A 327 71.08 -16.86 20.62
C ASP A 327 71.59 -18.14 19.95
N ASN A 328 72.10 -18.02 18.73
CA ASN A 328 72.55 -19.16 17.94
C ASN A 328 74.01 -19.56 18.25
N GLY A 329 74.72 -18.81 19.11
CA GLY A 329 76.09 -19.10 19.54
C GLY A 329 77.17 -18.83 18.49
N ASP A 330 76.83 -18.07 17.45
CA ASP A 330 77.72 -17.67 16.35
C ASP A 330 77.72 -16.14 16.09
N GLY A 331 77.23 -15.36 17.06
CA GLY A 331 76.99 -13.93 16.93
C GLY A 331 75.67 -13.56 16.26
N THR A 332 74.82 -14.55 15.91
CA THR A 332 73.48 -14.29 15.38
C THR A 332 72.37 -14.60 16.39
N TYR A 333 71.31 -13.79 16.32
CA TYR A 333 70.14 -13.90 17.19
C TYR A 333 68.92 -13.97 16.30
N SER A 334 68.06 -14.96 16.51
CA SER A 334 66.87 -15.18 15.68
C SER A 334 65.58 -15.10 16.50
N ALA A 335 64.53 -14.58 15.89
CA ALA A 335 63.18 -14.59 16.44
C ALA A 335 62.14 -14.76 15.32
N THR A 336 61.13 -15.60 15.56
CA THR A 336 59.97 -15.70 14.69
C THR A 336 59.08 -14.48 14.91
N MET A 337 58.82 -13.73 13.85
CA MET A 337 57.86 -12.64 13.83
C MET A 337 56.53 -13.15 13.27
N THR A 338 55.42 -12.84 13.93
CA THR A 338 54.06 -13.11 13.44
C THR A 338 53.44 -11.80 12.95
N ALA A 339 52.83 -11.84 11.77
CA ALA A 339 52.19 -10.69 11.15
C ALA A 339 51.10 -10.08 12.04
N THR A 340 50.94 -8.76 11.95
CA THR A 340 49.74 -8.06 12.45
C THR A 340 48.55 -8.29 11.52
N THR A 341 47.35 -7.94 11.97
CA THR A 341 46.13 -7.86 11.15
C THR A 341 45.70 -6.42 10.87
N ALA A 342 46.51 -5.41 11.25
CA ALA A 342 46.07 -4.02 11.30
C ALA A 342 46.71 -3.10 10.25
N VAL A 343 47.86 -3.49 9.69
CA VAL A 343 48.67 -2.61 8.82
C VAL A 343 49.13 -3.40 7.61
N VAL A 344 49.00 -2.80 6.43
CA VAL A 344 49.42 -3.32 5.12
C VAL A 344 50.26 -2.26 4.40
N ASP A 345 51.54 -2.20 4.75
CA ASP A 345 52.50 -1.27 4.12
C ASP A 345 53.96 -1.76 4.33
N ALA A 346 54.93 -1.03 3.79
CA ALA A 346 56.33 -1.22 4.14
C ALA A 346 56.56 -1.02 5.64
N ALA A 347 57.04 -2.06 6.30
CA ALA A 347 57.31 -2.08 7.73
C ALA A 347 58.80 -2.29 7.99
N ARG A 348 59.26 -1.83 9.17
CA ARG A 348 60.65 -1.92 9.60
C ARG A 348 60.75 -2.84 10.80
N ILE A 349 61.75 -3.71 10.78
CA ILE A 349 62.18 -4.50 11.94
C ILE A 349 63.42 -3.83 12.50
N THR A 350 63.46 -3.63 13.81
CA THR A 350 64.59 -3.08 14.54
C THR A 350 65.07 -4.10 15.56
N ALA A 351 66.32 -4.52 15.45
CA ALA A 351 67.02 -5.24 16.51
C ALA A 351 67.81 -4.22 17.34
N SER A 352 67.68 -4.29 18.65
CA SER A 352 68.39 -3.42 19.60
C SER A 352 69.18 -4.27 20.59
N VAL A 353 70.39 -3.82 20.90
CA VAL A 353 71.26 -4.41 21.91
C VAL A 353 71.85 -3.29 22.76
N ASP A 354 71.93 -3.50 24.06
CA ASP A 354 72.57 -2.59 25.00
C ASP A 354 73.55 -3.41 25.85
N ASP A 355 74.84 -3.18 25.65
CA ASP A 355 75.92 -3.89 26.35
C ASP A 355 76.26 -3.25 27.72
N GLY A 356 75.47 -2.25 28.15
CA GLY A 356 75.67 -1.46 29.37
C GLY A 356 76.63 -0.28 29.19
N THR A 357 77.36 -0.22 28.08
CA THR A 357 78.24 0.90 27.72
C THR A 357 77.67 1.71 26.56
N GLN A 358 77.06 1.06 25.56
CA GLN A 358 76.48 1.70 24.38
C GLN A 358 75.29 0.88 23.83
N ALA A 359 74.18 1.57 23.59
CA ALA A 359 73.06 1.02 22.83
C ALA A 359 73.35 1.04 21.33
N ARG A 360 73.14 -0.08 20.64
CA ARG A 360 73.24 -0.20 19.17
C ARG A 360 71.95 -0.74 18.60
N THR A 361 71.61 -0.30 17.40
CA THR A 361 70.44 -0.77 16.68
C THR A 361 70.80 -1.14 15.24
N GLY A 362 70.19 -2.22 14.76
CA GLY A 362 70.22 -2.63 13.37
C GLY A 362 68.79 -2.73 12.87
N THR A 363 68.58 -2.52 11.57
CA THR A 363 67.23 -2.42 11.03
C THR A 363 67.15 -2.96 9.61
N THR A 364 66.01 -3.52 9.25
CA THR A 364 65.67 -3.91 7.87
C THR A 364 64.21 -3.64 7.57
N SER A 365 63.87 -3.47 6.30
CA SER A 365 62.51 -3.27 5.81
C SER A 365 61.97 -4.55 5.18
N PHE A 366 60.67 -4.79 5.34
CA PHE A 366 59.92 -5.83 4.65
C PHE A 366 58.57 -5.27 4.19
N ALA A 367 57.97 -5.87 3.17
CA ALA A 367 56.65 -5.46 2.71
C ALA A 367 55.55 -6.24 3.46
N GLN A 368 54.59 -5.54 4.04
CA GLN A 368 53.41 -6.15 4.61
C GLN A 368 52.26 -6.06 3.60
N THR A 369 51.79 -7.22 3.12
CA THR A 369 50.86 -7.29 1.98
C THR A 369 49.44 -7.62 2.42
N VAL A 370 48.46 -7.17 1.62
CA VAL A 370 47.05 -7.50 1.79
C VAL A 370 46.81 -9.00 1.58
N GLY A 371 45.77 -9.54 2.24
CA GLY A 371 45.33 -10.92 2.02
C GLY A 371 44.61 -11.12 0.69
N ALA A 372 44.13 -12.35 0.47
CA ALA A 372 43.21 -12.64 -0.62
C ALA A 372 41.87 -11.92 -0.40
N THR A 373 41.19 -11.54 -1.48
CA THR A 373 39.84 -10.95 -1.42
C THR A 373 38.88 -11.93 -0.74
N ASP A 374 38.21 -11.47 0.31
CA ASP A 374 37.24 -12.23 1.09
C ASP A 374 35.84 -11.60 1.04
N SER A 375 35.77 -10.31 0.70
CA SER A 375 34.52 -9.57 0.54
C SER A 375 34.49 -8.79 -0.77
N LEU A 376 33.31 -8.78 -1.38
CA LEU A 376 32.97 -7.98 -2.55
C LEU A 376 31.57 -7.40 -2.31
N ALA A 377 31.44 -6.08 -2.43
CA ALA A 377 30.17 -5.38 -2.32
C ALA A 377 29.99 -4.45 -3.52
N VAL A 378 28.80 -4.44 -4.13
CA VAL A 378 28.49 -3.53 -5.23
C VAL A 378 27.41 -2.53 -4.84
N SER A 379 27.58 -1.29 -5.26
CA SER A 379 26.61 -0.22 -5.06
C SER A 379 26.44 0.64 -6.31
N VAL A 380 25.28 1.28 -6.44
CA VAL A 380 24.94 2.11 -7.61
C VAL A 380 24.43 3.45 -7.11
N THR A 381 25.02 4.54 -7.59
CA THR A 381 24.69 5.92 -7.18
C THR A 381 24.54 6.84 -8.39
N PRO A 382 23.39 7.53 -8.56
CA PRO A 382 22.15 7.34 -7.80
C PRO A 382 21.50 5.97 -8.10
N GLY A 383 20.74 5.43 -7.15
CA GLY A 383 20.01 4.16 -7.32
C GLY A 383 18.76 4.26 -8.22
N SER A 384 18.41 5.48 -8.67
CA SER A 384 17.36 5.71 -9.66
C SER A 384 17.73 6.82 -10.63
N VAL A 385 17.38 6.63 -11.90
CA VAL A 385 17.61 7.58 -13.01
C VAL A 385 16.42 7.61 -13.96
N THR A 386 16.26 8.67 -14.75
CA THR A 386 15.23 8.73 -15.80
C THR A 386 15.60 7.80 -16.96
N ALA A 387 14.62 7.07 -17.51
CA ALA A 387 14.75 6.25 -18.71
C ALA A 387 14.74 7.11 -20.00
N ASP A 388 15.62 8.09 -20.07
CA ASP A 388 15.76 9.03 -21.19
C ASP A 388 16.83 8.58 -22.21
N GLY A 389 17.47 7.43 -21.97
CA GLY A 389 18.60 6.97 -22.75
C GLY A 389 19.88 7.74 -22.50
N THR A 390 19.94 8.78 -21.66
CA THR A 390 21.11 9.67 -21.48
C THR A 390 21.59 9.81 -20.05
N SER A 391 20.71 9.69 -19.07
CA SER A 391 21.00 9.73 -17.64
C SER A 391 21.99 8.63 -17.27
N THR A 392 22.84 8.88 -16.29
CA THR A 392 23.89 7.94 -15.88
C THR A 392 23.89 7.71 -14.38
N ALA A 393 24.37 6.54 -13.98
CA ALA A 393 24.69 6.22 -12.60
C ALA A 393 26.10 5.60 -12.51
N THR A 394 26.75 5.81 -11.37
CA THR A 394 28.07 5.24 -11.07
C THR A 394 27.89 3.94 -10.30
N ILE A 395 28.57 2.90 -10.77
CA ILE A 395 28.71 1.61 -10.09
C ILE A 395 30.04 1.66 -9.33
N ASP A 396 30.00 1.41 -8.03
CA ASP A 396 31.19 1.25 -7.19
C ASP A 396 31.23 -0.17 -6.62
N VAL A 397 32.34 -0.86 -6.84
CA VAL A 397 32.61 -2.21 -6.36
C VAL A 397 33.73 -2.11 -5.33
N VAL A 398 33.39 -2.42 -4.08
CA VAL A 398 34.31 -2.41 -2.95
C VAL A 398 34.79 -3.83 -2.68
N THR A 399 36.11 -4.02 -2.62
CA THR A 399 36.72 -5.32 -2.32
C THR A 399 37.72 -5.21 -1.17
N ALA A 400 37.68 -6.18 -0.26
CA ALA A 400 38.60 -6.24 0.87
C ALA A 400 38.91 -7.68 1.27
N ASP A 401 40.02 -7.87 1.98
CA ASP A 401 40.36 -9.13 2.63
C ASP A 401 39.51 -9.36 3.90
N ALA A 402 39.70 -10.52 4.55
CA ALA A 402 38.96 -10.91 5.76
C ALA A 402 39.14 -9.96 6.95
N TYR A 403 40.13 -9.06 6.88
CA TYR A 403 40.47 -8.10 7.92
C TYR A 403 40.10 -6.65 7.54
N GLY A 404 39.44 -6.47 6.39
CA GLY A 404 38.95 -5.17 5.92
C GLY A 404 40.00 -4.33 5.20
N HIS A 405 41.16 -4.90 4.83
CA HIS A 405 42.14 -4.18 4.04
C HIS A 405 41.72 -4.14 2.57
N PRO A 406 41.86 -2.99 1.88
CA PRO A 406 41.45 -2.84 0.50
C PRO A 406 42.31 -3.69 -0.45
N THR A 407 41.68 -4.58 -1.21
CA THR A 407 42.36 -5.47 -2.16
C THR A 407 42.45 -4.87 -3.57
N ARG A 408 43.32 -5.42 -4.43
CA ARG A 408 43.40 -5.02 -5.85
C ARG A 408 43.23 -6.21 -6.80
N PRO A 409 42.04 -6.83 -6.86
CA PRO A 409 41.76 -7.86 -7.85
C PRO A 409 41.87 -7.26 -9.26
N THR A 410 42.46 -8.01 -10.19
CA THR A 410 42.57 -7.63 -11.62
C THR A 410 41.41 -8.15 -12.45
N GLY A 411 40.56 -9.00 -11.86
CA GLY A 411 39.51 -9.75 -12.53
C GLY A 411 38.07 -9.30 -12.27
N VAL A 412 37.83 -8.07 -11.79
CA VAL A 412 36.46 -7.57 -11.55
C VAL A 412 35.74 -7.32 -12.87
N THR A 413 34.62 -8.00 -13.06
CA THR A 413 33.73 -7.90 -14.22
C THR A 413 32.32 -7.50 -13.79
N LEU A 414 31.60 -6.85 -14.69
CA LEU A 414 30.20 -6.48 -14.50
C LEU A 414 29.34 -7.18 -15.53
N SER A 415 28.18 -7.64 -15.09
CA SER A 415 27.09 -8.08 -15.96
C SER A 415 25.81 -7.35 -15.57
N THR A 416 24.96 -7.08 -16.54
CA THR A 416 23.71 -6.33 -16.35
C THR A 416 22.55 -7.12 -16.93
N SER A 417 21.39 -7.01 -16.30
CA SER A 417 20.14 -7.45 -16.93
C SER A 417 19.77 -6.53 -18.09
N ASN A 418 18.85 -6.99 -18.95
CA ASN A 418 18.24 -6.19 -20.03
C ASN A 418 19.23 -5.61 -21.06
N GLY A 419 20.46 -6.15 -21.14
CA GLY A 419 21.45 -5.79 -22.17
C GLY A 419 22.03 -4.38 -22.04
N VAL A 420 21.90 -3.74 -20.88
CA VAL A 420 22.39 -2.37 -20.65
C VAL A 420 23.91 -2.36 -20.58
N THR A 421 24.57 -1.57 -21.43
CA THR A 421 26.03 -1.53 -21.45
C THR A 421 26.59 -0.63 -20.35
N THR A 422 27.69 -1.07 -19.74
CA THR A 422 28.49 -0.27 -18.82
C THR A 422 29.79 0.16 -19.51
N THR A 423 30.44 1.20 -19.00
CA THR A 423 31.83 1.46 -19.37
C THR A 423 32.75 0.34 -18.83
N PRO A 424 33.98 0.20 -19.36
CA PRO A 424 34.97 -0.68 -18.75
C PRO A 424 35.15 -0.38 -17.25
N VAL A 425 35.36 -1.42 -16.44
CA VAL A 425 35.65 -1.28 -15.01
C VAL A 425 37.03 -0.66 -14.86
N VAL A 426 37.12 0.43 -14.09
CA VAL A 426 38.37 1.13 -13.78
C VAL A 426 38.60 1.04 -12.28
N GLN A 427 39.71 0.44 -11.87
CA GLN A 427 40.14 0.48 -10.49
C GLN A 427 40.66 1.88 -10.16
N SER A 428 39.87 2.66 -9.41
CA SER A 428 40.18 4.06 -9.10
C SER A 428 41.22 4.13 -7.99
N GLU A 429 41.10 3.30 -6.97
CA GLU A 429 41.98 3.21 -5.81
C GLU A 429 42.06 1.75 -5.30
N PRO A 430 42.99 1.38 -4.38
CA PRO A 430 42.94 0.07 -3.75
C PRO A 430 41.56 -0.14 -3.11
N GLY A 431 40.97 -1.31 -3.31
CA GLY A 431 39.67 -1.69 -2.77
C GLY A 431 38.48 -1.13 -3.54
N HIS A 432 38.66 -0.21 -4.49
CA HIS A 432 37.55 0.43 -5.21
C HIS A 432 37.70 0.29 -6.74
N SER A 433 36.67 -0.27 -7.36
CA SER A 433 36.53 -0.41 -8.79
C SER A 433 35.24 0.26 -9.26
N THR A 434 35.36 1.21 -10.18
CA THR A 434 34.25 2.03 -10.64
C THR A 434 33.88 1.73 -12.10
N SER A 435 32.60 1.89 -12.42
CA SER A 435 32.10 1.90 -13.79
C SER A 435 30.90 2.84 -13.88
N THR A 436 30.52 3.25 -15.09
CA THR A 436 29.32 4.05 -15.34
C THR A 436 28.33 3.23 -16.15
N ILE A 437 27.07 3.27 -15.74
CA ILE A 437 25.94 2.73 -16.50
C ILE A 437 25.10 3.88 -17.03
N ARG A 438 24.69 3.78 -18.30
CA ARG A 438 23.79 4.74 -18.96
C ARG A 438 22.40 4.13 -19.00
N ALA A 439 21.40 4.93 -18.63
CA ALA A 439 20.01 4.54 -18.73
C ALA A 439 19.63 4.18 -20.17
N THR A 440 18.70 3.25 -20.31
CA THR A 440 17.96 2.94 -21.54
C THR A 440 16.79 3.91 -21.72
N THR A 441 16.03 3.74 -22.81
CA THR A 441 14.77 4.46 -23.04
C THR A 441 13.55 3.74 -22.45
N THR A 442 13.75 2.60 -21.79
CA THR A 442 12.68 1.77 -21.21
C THR A 442 12.75 1.83 -19.68
N ALA A 443 11.68 2.26 -19.03
CA ALA A 443 11.58 2.26 -17.58
C ALA A 443 11.56 0.81 -17.03
N GLY A 444 12.12 0.62 -15.85
CA GLY A 444 12.23 -0.68 -15.20
C GLY A 444 13.54 -0.85 -14.41
N THR A 445 13.66 -2.01 -13.75
CA THR A 445 14.83 -2.31 -12.92
C THR A 445 15.93 -3.00 -13.73
N VAL A 446 17.16 -2.53 -13.56
CA VAL A 446 18.37 -3.18 -14.07
C VAL A 446 19.13 -3.75 -12.88
N THR A 447 19.38 -5.06 -12.90
CA THR A 447 20.24 -5.74 -11.92
C THR A 447 21.66 -5.69 -12.46
N ILE A 448 22.58 -5.17 -11.66
CA ILE A 448 24.01 -5.12 -11.93
C ILE A 448 24.70 -6.12 -11.01
N THR A 449 25.34 -7.13 -11.58
CA THR A 449 26.11 -8.12 -10.84
C THR A 449 27.59 -7.88 -11.08
N ALA A 450 28.33 -7.62 -10.00
CA ALA A 450 29.78 -7.57 -10.01
C ALA A 450 30.33 -8.95 -9.65
N THR A 451 31.40 -9.38 -10.32
CA THR A 451 32.07 -10.65 -10.04
C THR A 451 33.57 -10.46 -10.12
N ASP A 452 34.28 -10.84 -9.05
CA ASP A 452 35.72 -10.98 -9.07
C ASP A 452 36.09 -12.38 -9.53
N SER A 453 36.70 -12.48 -10.72
CA SER A 453 37.08 -13.78 -11.32
C SER A 453 38.23 -14.48 -10.60
N GLU A 454 38.97 -13.80 -9.72
CA GLU A 454 40.06 -14.40 -8.94
C GLU A 454 39.53 -15.13 -7.70
N SER A 455 38.65 -14.48 -6.92
CA SER A 455 38.04 -15.06 -5.71
C SER A 455 36.76 -15.84 -5.98
N GLY A 456 36.09 -15.59 -7.11
CA GLY A 456 34.76 -16.13 -7.43
C GLY A 456 33.61 -15.46 -6.67
N LEU A 457 33.91 -14.42 -5.88
CA LEU A 457 32.90 -13.65 -5.16
C LEU A 457 32.06 -12.82 -6.12
N SER A 458 30.77 -12.71 -5.81
CA SER A 458 29.83 -11.88 -6.55
C SER A 458 28.83 -11.21 -5.61
N ASP A 459 28.38 -10.03 -6.02
CA ASP A 459 27.32 -9.27 -5.36
C ASP A 459 26.51 -8.54 -6.43
N SER A 460 25.29 -8.15 -6.09
CA SER A 460 24.37 -7.48 -7.01
C SER A 460 23.72 -6.24 -6.40
N ALA A 461 23.57 -5.20 -7.22
CA ALA A 461 22.83 -4.00 -6.90
C ALA A 461 21.80 -3.70 -7.99
N GLU A 462 20.76 -2.94 -7.64
CA GLU A 462 19.71 -2.55 -8.58
C GLU A 462 19.80 -1.07 -8.94
N LEU A 463 19.53 -0.77 -10.21
CA LEU A 463 19.26 0.57 -10.72
C LEU A 463 17.81 0.63 -11.19
N THR A 464 17.01 1.50 -10.59
CA THR A 464 15.62 1.73 -11.03
C THR A 464 15.57 2.85 -12.07
N GLN A 465 15.21 2.51 -13.31
CA GLN A 465 14.96 3.48 -14.36
C GLN A 465 13.49 3.90 -14.30
N VAL A 466 13.22 5.18 -14.05
CA VAL A 466 11.86 5.73 -13.95
C VAL A 466 11.47 6.44 -15.23
N ALA A 467 10.17 6.49 -15.54
CA ALA A 467 9.68 7.27 -16.67
C ALA A 467 10.01 8.76 -16.51
N GLY A 468 10.19 9.44 -17.64
CA GLY A 468 10.40 10.89 -17.68
C GLY A 468 9.12 11.69 -17.41
N PRO A 469 9.18 13.02 -17.60
CA PRO A 469 8.00 13.88 -17.51
C PRO A 469 6.90 13.42 -18.48
N VAL A 470 5.65 13.52 -18.04
CA VAL A 470 4.47 13.21 -18.87
C VAL A 470 4.49 14.07 -20.13
N THR A 471 4.37 13.45 -21.29
CA THR A 471 4.18 14.12 -22.58
C THR A 471 2.89 13.73 -23.27
N THR A 472 2.28 12.61 -22.86
CA THR A 472 1.05 12.10 -23.44
C THR A 472 0.06 11.78 -22.32
N VAL A 473 -1.15 12.33 -22.46
CA VAL A 473 -2.30 12.09 -21.58
C VAL A 473 -3.43 11.55 -22.45
N THR A 474 -3.96 10.37 -22.14
CA THR A 474 -5.01 9.75 -22.96
C THR A 474 -6.15 9.24 -22.06
N PRO A 475 -7.20 10.05 -21.84
CA PRO A 475 -8.40 9.58 -21.15
C PRO A 475 -9.25 8.69 -22.06
N ARG A 476 -9.92 7.71 -21.46
CA ARG A 476 -10.83 6.77 -22.12
C ARG A 476 -12.02 6.48 -21.20
N THR A 477 -13.22 6.58 -21.72
CA THR A 477 -14.44 6.14 -21.03
C THR A 477 -14.71 4.65 -21.30
N PRO A 478 -15.38 3.94 -20.39
CA PRO A 478 -15.71 2.52 -20.54
C PRO A 478 -16.73 2.25 -21.65
N ALA A 479 -17.58 3.23 -21.96
CA ALA A 479 -18.55 3.17 -23.05
C ALA A 479 -18.80 4.58 -23.63
N GLU A 480 -19.47 4.63 -24.77
CA GLU A 480 -19.78 5.87 -25.49
C GLU A 480 -20.98 6.62 -24.91
N SER A 481 -21.83 5.96 -24.11
CA SER A 481 -23.02 6.57 -23.53
C SER A 481 -23.43 6.00 -22.16
N VAL A 482 -23.92 6.86 -21.27
CA VAL A 482 -24.45 6.53 -19.93
C VAL A 482 -25.86 7.07 -19.76
N ALA A 483 -26.67 6.43 -18.90
CA ALA A 483 -27.95 7.00 -18.49
C ALA A 483 -27.74 8.31 -17.69
N ALA A 484 -28.49 9.35 -18.02
CA ALA A 484 -28.49 10.63 -17.31
C ALA A 484 -29.34 10.54 -16.02
N ASP A 485 -28.95 9.65 -15.10
CA ASP A 485 -29.75 9.29 -13.92
C ASP A 485 -29.25 9.90 -12.61
N GLY A 486 -28.16 10.67 -12.63
CA GLY A 486 -27.57 11.27 -11.44
C GLY A 486 -26.92 10.28 -10.46
N THR A 487 -26.88 8.98 -10.77
CA THR A 487 -26.57 7.93 -9.78
C THR A 487 -25.75 6.76 -10.31
N SER A 488 -25.69 6.57 -11.63
CA SER A 488 -24.91 5.53 -12.28
C SER A 488 -23.43 5.60 -11.90
N ALA A 489 -22.88 4.48 -11.44
CA ALA A 489 -21.44 4.38 -11.17
C ALA A 489 -20.68 4.31 -12.49
N TRP A 490 -19.92 5.37 -12.80
CA TRP A 490 -19.10 5.47 -14.00
C TRP A 490 -17.65 5.79 -13.63
N SER A 491 -16.73 5.60 -14.58
CA SER A 491 -15.33 5.99 -14.39
C SER A 491 -14.68 6.39 -15.70
N VAL A 492 -13.57 7.12 -15.62
CA VAL A 492 -12.67 7.40 -16.75
C VAL A 492 -11.29 6.84 -16.41
N THR A 493 -10.71 6.10 -17.35
CA THR A 493 -9.32 5.63 -17.23
C THR A 493 -8.42 6.54 -18.06
N THR A 494 -7.43 7.17 -17.42
CA THR A 494 -6.45 8.03 -18.08
C THR A 494 -5.09 7.35 -18.08
N THR A 495 -4.52 7.09 -19.26
CA THR A 495 -3.15 6.57 -19.39
C THR A 495 -2.18 7.70 -19.61
N LEU A 496 -1.09 7.71 -18.85
CA LEU A 496 -0.01 8.69 -18.92
C LEU A 496 1.28 8.04 -19.43
N ALA A 497 1.93 8.70 -20.38
CA ALA A 497 3.22 8.26 -20.90
C ALA A 497 4.20 9.43 -21.06
N ASP A 498 5.49 9.13 -20.94
CA ASP A 498 6.59 10.05 -21.27
C ASP A 498 6.91 10.06 -22.78
N ALA A 499 7.92 10.84 -23.19
CA ALA A 499 8.30 11.01 -24.58
C ALA A 499 8.77 9.70 -25.27
N ASN A 500 9.20 8.72 -24.47
CA ASN A 500 9.67 7.41 -24.93
C ASN A 500 8.57 6.34 -24.86
N GLY A 501 7.36 6.71 -24.46
CA GLY A 501 6.24 5.78 -24.31
C GLY A 501 6.26 4.99 -23.00
N ASN A 502 7.10 5.36 -22.02
CA ASN A 502 7.09 4.71 -20.72
C ASN A 502 5.88 5.16 -19.90
N PRO A 503 5.18 4.23 -19.23
CA PRO A 503 4.06 4.57 -18.35
C PRO A 503 4.53 5.41 -17.16
N VAL A 504 3.79 6.48 -16.83
CA VAL A 504 4.14 7.41 -15.74
C VAL A 504 3.19 7.24 -14.55
N SER A 505 3.68 6.62 -13.47
CA SER A 505 3.00 6.55 -12.17
C SER A 505 3.42 7.72 -11.25
N GLY A 506 2.57 8.10 -10.30
CA GLY A 506 2.79 9.16 -9.30
C GLY A 506 2.44 10.58 -9.77
N ALA A 507 1.90 10.76 -10.97
CA ALA A 507 1.56 12.04 -11.58
C ALA A 507 0.05 12.17 -11.83
N ALA A 508 -0.74 12.19 -10.75
CA ALA A 508 -2.20 12.15 -10.83
C ALA A 508 -2.80 13.24 -11.76
N PRO A 509 -3.60 12.86 -12.78
CA PRO A 509 -4.27 13.81 -13.65
C PRO A 509 -5.42 14.53 -12.92
N VAL A 510 -5.56 15.82 -13.22
CA VAL A 510 -6.73 16.63 -12.86
C VAL A 510 -7.80 16.41 -13.93
N ILE A 511 -8.97 15.94 -13.50
CA ILE A 511 -10.12 15.66 -14.37
C ILE A 511 -11.12 16.81 -14.29
N THR A 512 -11.59 17.30 -15.45
CA THR A 512 -12.70 18.23 -15.57
C THR A 512 -13.66 17.80 -16.66
N THR A 513 -14.90 18.27 -16.58
CA THR A 513 -15.98 17.96 -17.53
C THR A 513 -16.58 19.24 -18.10
N THR A 514 -17.15 19.15 -19.31
CA THR A 514 -17.92 20.28 -19.90
C THR A 514 -19.30 20.44 -19.27
N ASP A 515 -19.84 19.37 -18.70
CA ASP A 515 -21.04 19.42 -17.87
C ASP A 515 -20.60 19.63 -16.40
N PRO A 516 -20.88 20.81 -15.81
CA PRO A 516 -20.44 21.14 -14.45
C PRO A 516 -21.18 20.37 -13.35
N GLU A 517 -22.29 19.69 -13.67
CA GLU A 517 -23.07 18.90 -12.70
C GLU A 517 -22.59 17.44 -12.63
N VAL A 518 -21.71 17.00 -13.54
CA VAL A 518 -21.03 15.71 -13.43
C VAL A 518 -20.09 15.75 -12.24
N GLU A 519 -20.33 14.89 -11.24
CA GLU A 519 -19.44 14.81 -10.08
C GLU A 519 -18.17 14.05 -10.46
N VAL A 520 -17.03 14.68 -10.19
CA VAL A 520 -15.70 14.09 -10.39
C VAL A 520 -15.17 13.66 -9.02
N GLY A 521 -15.01 12.34 -8.85
CA GLY A 521 -14.47 11.76 -7.63
C GLY A 521 -12.94 11.80 -7.55
N ASP A 522 -12.40 11.06 -6.58
CA ASP A 522 -10.96 10.92 -6.41
C ASP A 522 -10.33 10.12 -7.57
N THR A 523 -9.10 10.48 -7.93
CA THR A 523 -8.28 9.76 -8.91
C THR A 523 -7.39 8.75 -8.19
N THR A 524 -7.45 7.49 -8.63
CA THR A 524 -6.58 6.39 -8.17
C THR A 524 -5.47 6.15 -9.19
N ASP A 525 -4.23 5.98 -8.73
CA ASP A 525 -3.10 5.53 -9.56
C ASP A 525 -3.02 4.00 -9.52
N ASP A 526 -3.14 3.36 -10.68
CA ASP A 526 -3.15 1.91 -10.82
C ASP A 526 -1.71 1.32 -10.87
N GLY A 527 -0.68 2.17 -10.85
CA GLY A 527 0.74 1.80 -10.73
C GLY A 527 1.40 1.38 -12.04
N ASP A 528 0.65 1.27 -13.12
CA ASP A 528 1.10 0.91 -14.48
C ASP A 528 1.04 2.10 -15.46
N GLY A 529 0.93 3.31 -14.93
CA GLY A 529 0.73 4.54 -15.71
C GLY A 529 -0.72 4.80 -16.11
N SER A 530 -1.66 3.92 -15.75
CA SER A 530 -3.09 4.21 -15.82
C SER A 530 -3.63 4.75 -14.49
N TYR A 531 -4.64 5.61 -14.61
CA TYR A 531 -5.31 6.25 -13.48
C TYR A 531 -6.81 6.14 -13.68
N THR A 532 -7.52 5.74 -12.63
CA THR A 532 -8.97 5.58 -12.66
C THR A 532 -9.62 6.66 -11.80
N THR A 533 -10.47 7.50 -12.41
CA THR A 533 -11.26 8.52 -11.73
C THR A 533 -12.73 8.17 -11.80
N ALA A 534 -13.41 8.13 -10.65
CA ALA A 534 -14.85 7.92 -10.60
C ALA A 534 -15.59 9.15 -11.14
N LEU A 535 -16.65 8.92 -11.91
CA LEU A 535 -17.56 9.94 -12.41
C LEU A 535 -18.98 9.55 -12.03
N THR A 536 -19.77 10.52 -11.54
CA THR A 536 -21.23 10.37 -11.42
C THR A 536 -21.87 11.25 -12.50
N PRO A 537 -22.54 10.67 -13.51
CA PRO A 537 -23.27 11.43 -14.52
C PRO A 537 -24.29 12.37 -13.89
N SER A 538 -24.61 13.48 -14.56
CA SER A 538 -25.71 14.36 -14.18
C SER A 538 -27.05 13.84 -14.72
N THR A 539 -28.13 14.60 -14.49
CA THR A 539 -29.42 14.40 -15.14
C THR A 539 -29.56 15.19 -16.45
N THR A 540 -28.47 15.75 -16.99
CA THR A 540 -28.52 16.56 -18.22
C THR A 540 -28.17 15.71 -19.44
N LEU A 541 -29.10 15.59 -20.39
CA LEU A 541 -28.84 14.90 -21.66
C LEU A 541 -27.85 15.68 -22.54
N GLY A 542 -26.95 14.97 -23.21
CA GLY A 542 -26.03 15.59 -24.18
C GLY A 542 -24.63 14.99 -24.21
N ALA A 543 -23.77 15.59 -25.02
CA ALA A 543 -22.36 15.19 -25.09
C ALA A 543 -21.56 15.85 -23.96
N VAL A 544 -20.79 15.04 -23.24
CA VAL A 544 -19.88 15.48 -22.19
C VAL A 544 -18.45 15.21 -22.64
N THR A 545 -17.61 16.24 -22.63
CA THR A 545 -16.16 16.12 -22.85
C THR A 545 -15.46 16.04 -21.50
N VAL A 546 -14.71 14.96 -21.28
CA VAL A 546 -13.81 14.78 -20.14
C VAL A 546 -12.43 15.24 -20.55
N THR A 547 -11.84 16.16 -19.79
CA THR A 547 -10.47 16.65 -19.99
C THR A 547 -9.61 16.19 -18.83
N ALA A 548 -8.54 15.46 -19.14
CA ALA A 548 -7.51 15.07 -18.18
C ALA A 548 -6.28 15.96 -18.38
N THR A 549 -5.75 16.53 -17.30
CA THR A 549 -4.62 17.47 -17.33
C THR A 549 -3.53 17.07 -16.36
N VAL A 550 -2.28 17.03 -16.82
CA VAL A 550 -1.08 16.88 -15.98
C VAL A 550 -0.12 18.01 -16.31
N GLY A 551 0.04 18.97 -15.38
CA GLY A 551 0.82 20.18 -15.63
C GLY A 551 0.23 20.98 -16.81
N THR A 552 0.94 21.02 -17.94
CA THR A 552 0.49 21.69 -19.17
C THR A 552 0.02 20.73 -20.26
N VAL A 553 0.13 19.41 -20.05
CA VAL A 553 -0.26 18.39 -21.03
C VAL A 553 -1.72 18.01 -20.77
N THR A 554 -2.53 18.01 -21.82
CA THR A 554 -3.96 17.67 -21.74
C THR A 554 -4.33 16.58 -22.74
N GLY A 555 -5.31 15.78 -22.36
CA GLY A 555 -5.99 14.82 -23.23
C GLY A 555 -7.50 14.95 -23.04
N THR A 556 -8.27 14.66 -24.07
CA THR A 556 -9.74 14.74 -24.00
C THR A 556 -10.38 13.47 -24.55
N THR A 557 -11.55 13.14 -24.03
CA THR A 557 -12.43 12.09 -24.54
C THR A 557 -13.88 12.54 -24.36
N THR A 558 -14.82 11.95 -25.11
CA THR A 558 -16.23 12.34 -25.08
C THR A 558 -17.12 11.13 -24.87
N TYR A 559 -18.21 11.33 -24.14
CA TYR A 559 -19.32 10.38 -24.02
C TYR A 559 -20.65 11.13 -24.10
N ARG A 560 -21.78 10.41 -24.19
CA ARG A 560 -23.13 10.99 -24.19
C ARG A 560 -23.94 10.55 -22.97
N GLN A 561 -24.56 11.51 -22.30
CA GLN A 561 -25.62 11.27 -21.33
C GLN A 561 -26.93 11.12 -22.11
N VAL A 562 -27.55 9.94 -22.03
CA VAL A 562 -28.75 9.53 -22.77
C VAL A 562 -29.88 9.19 -21.81
N VAL A 563 -31.11 9.08 -22.34
CA VAL A 563 -32.26 8.65 -21.53
C VAL A 563 -32.02 7.25 -20.96
N GLY A 564 -32.50 7.03 -19.73
CA GLY A 564 -32.44 5.74 -19.06
C GLY A 564 -33.49 4.75 -19.57
N ALA A 565 -33.62 3.62 -18.87
CA ALA A 565 -34.73 2.70 -19.10
C ALA A 565 -36.07 3.34 -18.68
N PRO A 566 -37.21 3.00 -19.33
CA PRO A 566 -38.53 3.45 -18.91
C PRO A 566 -38.82 3.04 -17.46
N SER A 567 -39.36 3.98 -16.69
CA SER A 567 -39.62 3.82 -15.26
C SER A 567 -41.07 4.15 -14.89
N ALA A 568 -41.68 5.14 -15.55
CA ALA A 568 -43.03 5.59 -15.25
C ALA A 568 -43.87 5.81 -16.51
N VAL A 569 -45.13 5.41 -16.45
CA VAL A 569 -46.18 5.73 -17.45
C VAL A 569 -47.29 6.50 -16.77
N GLN A 570 -47.79 7.55 -17.42
CA GLN A 570 -48.97 8.31 -16.98
C GLN A 570 -49.99 8.37 -18.11
N ILE A 571 -51.27 8.23 -17.78
CA ILE A 571 -52.36 8.27 -18.77
C ILE A 571 -53.17 9.55 -18.61
N THR A 572 -53.52 10.18 -19.73
CA THR A 572 -54.54 11.22 -19.82
C THR A 572 -55.55 10.86 -20.91
N SER A 573 -56.81 11.27 -20.76
CA SER A 573 -57.86 11.01 -21.74
C SER A 573 -58.79 12.20 -21.88
N ALA A 574 -59.24 12.48 -23.10
CA ALA A 574 -60.18 13.56 -23.38
C ALA A 574 -61.21 13.13 -24.45
N PRO A 575 -62.51 13.11 -24.11
CA PRO A 575 -63.09 13.20 -22.76
C PRO A 575 -62.82 11.95 -21.90
N VAL A 576 -63.02 12.06 -20.57
CA VAL A 576 -63.02 10.91 -19.62
C VAL A 576 -64.40 10.26 -19.50
N THR A 577 -65.44 10.94 -19.99
CA THR A 577 -66.83 10.48 -19.97
C THR A 577 -67.43 10.61 -21.36
N SER A 578 -68.12 9.59 -21.85
CA SER A 578 -68.79 9.64 -23.15
C SER A 578 -70.12 8.90 -23.15
N VAL A 579 -70.97 9.10 -24.16
CA VAL A 579 -72.24 8.36 -24.27
C VAL A 579 -71.94 6.94 -24.74
N ALA A 580 -72.67 5.95 -24.23
CA ALA A 580 -72.58 4.55 -24.64
C ALA A 580 -73.22 4.29 -26.03
N ASP A 581 -72.82 5.06 -27.05
CA ASP A 581 -73.43 5.07 -28.38
C ASP A 581 -72.71 4.16 -29.39
N GLY A 582 -71.63 3.50 -28.97
CA GLY A 582 -70.78 2.70 -29.86
C GLY A 582 -69.99 3.53 -30.88
N SER A 583 -70.02 4.87 -30.83
CA SER A 583 -69.61 5.75 -31.92
C SER A 583 -68.74 6.94 -31.52
N THR A 584 -69.04 7.53 -30.36
CA THR A 584 -68.29 8.63 -29.76
C THR A 584 -66.85 8.18 -29.51
N THR A 585 -65.91 9.10 -29.66
CA THR A 585 -64.48 8.79 -29.48
C THR A 585 -63.87 9.62 -28.36
N SER A 586 -62.88 9.03 -27.70
CA SER A 586 -62.00 9.69 -26.73
C SER A 586 -60.55 9.50 -27.14
N THR A 587 -59.76 10.56 -27.12
CA THR A 587 -58.31 10.46 -27.36
C THR A 587 -57.63 10.16 -26.03
N VAL A 588 -56.77 9.15 -26.01
CA VAL A 588 -55.99 8.75 -24.84
C VAL A 588 -54.51 8.89 -25.15
N THR A 589 -53.75 9.40 -24.18
CA THR A 589 -52.33 9.69 -24.32
C THR A 589 -51.58 9.14 -23.11
N ALA A 590 -50.58 8.29 -23.37
CA ALA A 590 -49.65 7.75 -22.40
C ALA A 590 -48.34 8.54 -22.48
N THR A 591 -47.85 9.06 -21.37
CA THR A 591 -46.53 9.71 -21.26
C THR A 591 -45.57 8.76 -20.58
N VAL A 592 -44.48 8.38 -21.26
CA VAL A 592 -43.47 7.45 -20.75
C VAL A 592 -42.19 8.20 -20.40
N THR A 593 -41.68 7.99 -19.19
CA THR A 593 -40.47 8.65 -18.68
C THR A 593 -39.50 7.67 -18.01
N ASP A 594 -38.21 7.99 -17.98
CA ASP A 594 -37.21 7.28 -17.19
C ASP A 594 -37.28 7.70 -15.71
N ALA A 595 -36.41 7.13 -14.87
CA ALA A 595 -36.38 7.45 -13.44
C ALA A 595 -35.96 8.91 -13.14
N ALA A 596 -35.28 9.58 -14.06
CA ALA A 596 -34.90 10.99 -13.94
C ALA A 596 -35.97 11.95 -14.51
N GLY A 597 -37.05 11.41 -15.10
CA GLY A 597 -38.16 12.18 -15.65
C GLY A 597 -37.97 12.60 -17.11
N HIS A 598 -36.98 12.07 -17.82
CA HIS A 598 -36.82 12.34 -19.25
C HIS A 598 -37.88 11.59 -20.06
N PRO A 599 -38.46 12.19 -21.12
CA PRO A 599 -39.42 11.51 -22.00
C PRO A 599 -38.74 10.48 -22.92
N LEU A 600 -39.38 9.32 -23.14
CA LEU A 600 -38.87 8.26 -24.02
C LEU A 600 -39.77 8.07 -25.25
N ALA A 601 -39.25 8.40 -26.43
CA ALA A 601 -39.87 8.10 -27.72
C ALA A 601 -39.39 6.75 -28.29
N GLY A 602 -40.11 6.21 -29.27
CA GLY A 602 -39.76 4.99 -30.01
C GLY A 602 -40.06 3.67 -29.29
N LEU A 603 -40.82 3.70 -28.19
CA LEU A 603 -41.15 2.50 -27.40
C LEU A 603 -42.41 1.80 -27.93
N PRO A 604 -42.48 0.46 -27.80
CA PRO A 604 -43.68 -0.32 -28.12
C PRO A 604 -44.74 -0.18 -27.02
N VAL A 605 -45.49 0.92 -27.02
CA VAL A 605 -46.62 1.11 -26.10
C VAL A 605 -47.87 0.40 -26.63
N THR A 606 -48.49 -0.41 -25.78
CA THR A 606 -49.72 -1.15 -26.03
C THR A 606 -50.86 -0.62 -25.16
N TRP A 607 -52.08 -0.58 -25.70
CA TRP A 607 -53.29 -0.18 -25.00
C TRP A 607 -54.28 -1.33 -24.92
N SER A 608 -54.97 -1.47 -23.79
CA SER A 608 -56.06 -2.42 -23.59
C SER A 608 -57.19 -1.80 -22.78
N SER A 609 -58.38 -2.40 -22.86
CA SER A 609 -59.55 -2.06 -22.06
C SER A 609 -60.14 -3.33 -21.46
N ASP A 610 -60.70 -3.24 -20.26
CA ASP A 610 -61.48 -4.33 -19.64
C ASP A 610 -62.90 -4.46 -20.22
N ASP A 611 -63.37 -3.44 -20.96
CA ASP A 611 -64.62 -3.47 -21.71
C ASP A 611 -64.35 -3.97 -23.14
N ALA A 612 -64.80 -5.20 -23.41
CA ALA A 612 -64.62 -5.88 -24.69
C ALA A 612 -65.35 -5.23 -25.88
N ASP A 613 -66.32 -4.35 -25.64
CA ASP A 613 -67.05 -3.63 -26.70
C ASP A 613 -66.36 -2.32 -27.10
N GLN A 614 -65.41 -1.84 -26.31
CA GLN A 614 -64.56 -0.72 -26.72
C GLN A 614 -63.63 -1.14 -27.87
N ARG A 615 -63.32 -0.18 -28.73
CA ARG A 615 -62.36 -0.37 -29.82
C ARG A 615 -61.25 0.66 -29.67
N ILE A 616 -60.02 0.18 -29.65
CA ILE A 616 -58.82 1.00 -29.54
C ILE A 616 -58.16 1.05 -30.91
N SER A 617 -57.82 2.24 -31.39
CA SER A 617 -57.05 2.39 -32.63
C SER A 617 -55.61 1.91 -32.47
N ASP A 618 -54.86 1.88 -33.58
CA ASP A 618 -53.41 1.77 -33.51
C ASP A 618 -52.80 2.91 -32.69
N VAL A 619 -51.64 2.64 -32.09
CA VAL A 619 -50.88 3.58 -31.25
C VAL A 619 -50.00 4.46 -32.12
N THR A 620 -50.03 5.76 -31.86
CA THR A 620 -49.15 6.75 -32.50
C THR A 620 -48.11 7.24 -31.50
N ASP A 621 -46.84 7.00 -31.78
CA ASP A 621 -45.72 7.65 -31.08
C ASP A 621 -45.57 9.09 -31.60
N ASN A 622 -45.72 10.06 -30.71
CA ASN A 622 -45.64 11.49 -31.05
C ASN A 622 -44.20 12.01 -31.10
N GLY A 623 -43.20 11.20 -30.76
CA GLY A 623 -41.77 11.54 -30.83
C GLY A 623 -41.25 12.39 -29.67
N ASP A 624 -42.10 12.71 -28.70
CA ASP A 624 -41.81 13.53 -27.51
C ASP A 624 -41.98 12.76 -26.20
N GLY A 625 -42.05 11.42 -26.28
CA GLY A 625 -42.33 10.53 -25.17
C GLY A 625 -43.81 10.35 -24.83
N THR A 626 -44.70 10.89 -25.67
CA THR A 626 -46.14 10.63 -25.58
C THR A 626 -46.62 9.70 -26.69
N TYR A 627 -47.57 8.83 -26.35
CA TYR A 627 -48.14 7.79 -27.21
C TYR A 627 -49.66 7.90 -27.18
N SER A 628 -50.27 8.16 -28.32
CA SER A 628 -51.71 8.42 -28.42
C SER A 628 -52.48 7.32 -29.14
N ALA A 629 -53.72 7.09 -28.71
CA ALA A 629 -54.67 6.21 -29.37
C ALA A 629 -56.09 6.81 -29.25
N VAL A 630 -57.01 6.35 -30.10
CA VAL A 630 -58.42 6.73 -30.06
C VAL A 630 -59.24 5.55 -29.57
N ILE A 631 -60.01 5.78 -28.52
CA ILE A 631 -60.98 4.83 -27.96
C ILE A 631 -62.34 5.17 -28.52
N ARG A 632 -62.98 4.21 -29.20
CA ARG A 632 -64.40 4.28 -29.56
C ARG A 632 -65.23 3.75 -28.40
N ALA A 633 -66.22 4.54 -28.00
CA ALA A 633 -67.21 4.26 -26.98
C ALA A 633 -67.80 2.85 -27.13
N SER A 634 -68.06 2.21 -26.00
CA SER A 634 -68.86 1.00 -25.90
C SER A 634 -70.34 1.30 -26.16
N THR A 635 -71.13 0.26 -26.42
CA THR A 635 -72.60 0.31 -26.34
C THR A 635 -73.12 -0.09 -24.96
N THR A 636 -72.23 -0.31 -23.98
CA THR A 636 -72.59 -0.64 -22.60
C THR A 636 -72.33 0.57 -21.70
N VAL A 637 -73.31 0.93 -20.87
CA VAL A 637 -73.19 1.98 -19.85
C VAL A 637 -72.42 1.43 -18.65
N GLY A 638 -71.48 2.21 -18.12
CA GLY A 638 -70.65 1.80 -16.99
C GLY A 638 -69.24 2.38 -17.02
N GLU A 639 -68.42 1.98 -16.06
CA GLU A 639 -67.00 2.31 -16.04
C GLU A 639 -66.19 1.24 -16.80
N ALA A 640 -65.14 1.68 -17.48
CA ALA A 640 -64.14 0.81 -18.10
C ALA A 640 -62.73 1.28 -17.70
N THR A 641 -61.84 0.33 -17.48
CA THR A 641 -60.44 0.57 -17.13
C THR A 641 -59.57 0.40 -18.38
N LEU A 642 -58.95 1.50 -18.80
CA LEU A 642 -57.92 1.49 -19.82
C LEU A 642 -56.57 1.21 -19.19
N THR A 643 -55.77 0.35 -19.81
CA THR A 643 -54.39 0.07 -19.40
C THR A 643 -53.44 0.39 -20.55
N ALA A 644 -52.43 1.20 -20.27
CA ALA A 644 -51.29 1.40 -21.16
C ALA A 644 -50.06 0.70 -20.58
N SER A 645 -49.40 -0.12 -21.39
CA SER A 645 -48.18 -0.86 -21.02
C SER A 645 -47.09 -0.63 -22.04
N VAL A 646 -45.83 -0.70 -21.59
CA VAL A 646 -44.66 -0.73 -22.48
C VAL A 646 -44.20 -2.19 -22.56
N ASP A 647 -44.17 -2.78 -23.75
CA ASP A 647 -43.70 -4.17 -23.92
C ASP A 647 -42.24 -4.30 -23.41
N ASP A 648 -41.90 -5.47 -22.84
CA ASP A 648 -40.62 -5.79 -22.17
C ASP A 648 -40.31 -5.01 -20.86
N VAL A 649 -41.30 -4.31 -20.27
CA VAL A 649 -41.14 -3.57 -19.01
C VAL A 649 -42.35 -3.77 -18.08
N ASP A 650 -42.37 -4.89 -17.35
CA ASP A 650 -43.46 -5.28 -16.42
C ASP A 650 -43.77 -4.23 -15.32
N THR A 651 -42.85 -3.29 -15.06
CA THR A 651 -42.98 -2.28 -13.99
C THR A 651 -43.63 -0.97 -14.42
N ALA A 652 -43.98 -0.81 -15.70
CA ALA A 652 -44.41 0.47 -16.28
C ALA A 652 -45.81 0.38 -16.93
N ALA A 653 -46.78 -0.24 -16.26
CA ALA A 653 -48.19 -0.19 -16.65
C ALA A 653 -48.93 0.89 -15.84
N ALA A 654 -49.78 1.67 -16.52
CA ALA A 654 -50.68 2.64 -15.90
C ALA A 654 -52.13 2.31 -16.26
N THR A 655 -53.06 2.65 -15.38
CA THR A 655 -54.50 2.45 -15.60
C THR A 655 -55.28 3.76 -15.46
N GLN A 656 -56.30 3.96 -16.28
CA GLN A 656 -57.23 5.10 -16.19
C GLN A 656 -58.67 4.61 -16.39
N THR A 657 -59.57 5.02 -15.50
CA THR A 657 -61.01 4.77 -15.65
C THR A 657 -61.64 5.79 -16.58
N ILE A 658 -62.46 5.32 -17.53
CA ILE A 658 -63.36 6.13 -18.35
C ILE A 658 -64.81 5.70 -18.08
N THR A 659 -65.77 6.63 -18.19
CA THR A 659 -67.17 6.36 -17.86
C THR A 659 -68.08 6.53 -19.07
N GLN A 660 -68.80 5.47 -19.40
CA GLN A 660 -69.86 5.43 -20.41
C GLN A 660 -71.20 5.77 -19.76
N THR A 661 -71.88 6.76 -20.30
CA THR A 661 -73.12 7.34 -19.76
C THR A 661 -74.31 7.08 -20.68
N ILE A 662 -75.51 7.12 -20.11
CA ILE A 662 -76.75 6.98 -20.90
C ILE A 662 -76.93 8.22 -21.79
N GLY A 663 -77.44 8.01 -23.01
CA GLY A 663 -77.75 9.09 -23.96
C GLY A 663 -78.98 9.92 -23.59
N ALA A 664 -79.35 10.84 -24.49
CA ALA A 664 -80.54 11.66 -24.32
C ALA A 664 -81.83 10.80 -24.34
N PRO A 665 -82.84 11.13 -23.52
CA PRO A 665 -84.09 10.37 -23.44
C PRO A 665 -84.95 10.47 -24.71
N ALA A 666 -85.56 9.35 -25.08
CA ALA A 666 -86.58 9.22 -26.10
C ALA A 666 -87.79 8.45 -25.55
N VAL A 667 -89.00 8.92 -25.87
CA VAL A 667 -90.24 8.19 -25.56
C VAL A 667 -90.47 7.17 -26.67
N THR A 668 -90.26 5.89 -26.38
CA THR A 668 -90.26 4.80 -27.37
C THR A 668 -91.63 4.18 -27.58
N ASP A 669 -92.46 4.16 -26.53
CA ASP A 669 -93.82 3.63 -26.59
C ASP A 669 -94.69 4.28 -25.51
N VAL A 670 -96.00 4.42 -25.77
CA VAL A 670 -97.01 4.85 -24.81
C VAL A 670 -98.25 3.98 -24.99
N THR A 671 -98.64 3.27 -23.93
CA THR A 671 -99.75 2.33 -23.94
C THR A 671 -100.75 2.65 -22.85
N ALA A 672 -102.02 2.31 -23.09
CA ALA A 672 -103.06 2.33 -22.07
C ALA A 672 -103.53 0.89 -21.84
N ALA A 673 -103.73 0.49 -20.58
CA ALA A 673 -104.17 -0.84 -20.20
C ALA A 673 -105.53 -1.17 -20.82
N ASP A 674 -106.48 -0.23 -20.70
CA ASP A 674 -107.78 -0.28 -21.33
C ASP A 674 -107.89 0.74 -22.46
N ARG A 675 -108.26 0.26 -23.66
CA ARG A 675 -108.52 1.12 -24.83
C ARG A 675 -109.88 1.81 -24.78
N THR A 676 -110.76 1.36 -23.90
CA THR A 676 -112.10 1.92 -23.67
C THR A 676 -112.41 1.92 -22.18
N VAL A 677 -112.89 3.05 -21.67
CA VAL A 677 -113.36 3.20 -20.27
C VAL A 677 -114.71 3.90 -20.26
N THR A 678 -115.50 3.72 -19.20
CA THR A 678 -116.79 4.42 -19.07
C THR A 678 -116.55 5.85 -18.59
N ALA A 679 -117.23 6.83 -19.19
CA ALA A 679 -117.17 8.24 -18.83
C ALA A 679 -118.03 8.56 -17.59
N ASP A 680 -117.72 7.91 -16.46
CA ASP A 680 -118.47 8.03 -15.20
C ASP A 680 -117.77 8.84 -14.10
N GLY A 681 -116.58 9.41 -14.40
CA GLY A 681 -115.78 10.13 -13.41
C GLY A 681 -115.03 9.26 -12.40
N THR A 682 -115.10 7.92 -12.50
CA THR A 682 -114.57 6.96 -11.51
C THR A 682 -113.83 5.77 -12.10
N SER A 683 -114.17 5.36 -13.33
CA SER A 683 -113.49 4.32 -14.08
C SER A 683 -112.04 4.72 -14.32
N THR A 684 -111.12 3.78 -14.22
CA THR A 684 -109.67 4.05 -14.33
C THR A 684 -109.02 3.19 -15.40
N THR A 685 -107.95 3.71 -16.01
CA THR A 685 -107.03 2.95 -16.87
C THR A 685 -105.60 3.38 -16.58
N ASP A 686 -104.64 2.47 -16.64
CA ASP A 686 -103.23 2.80 -16.46
C ASP A 686 -102.59 3.15 -17.80
N VAL A 687 -101.88 4.28 -17.85
CA VAL A 687 -101.09 4.73 -18.99
C VAL A 687 -99.62 4.55 -18.65
N VAL A 688 -98.90 3.77 -19.47
CA VAL A 688 -97.48 3.46 -19.27
C VAL A 688 -96.68 3.91 -20.48
N ALA A 689 -95.64 4.70 -20.23
CA ALA A 689 -94.65 5.11 -21.24
C ALA A 689 -93.31 4.40 -21.03
N THR A 690 -92.68 3.95 -22.11
CA THR A 690 -91.33 3.38 -22.10
C THR A 690 -90.34 4.43 -22.58
N ILE A 691 -89.38 4.81 -21.74
CA ILE A 691 -88.37 5.84 -21.99
C ILE A 691 -86.98 5.20 -21.93
N ALA A 692 -86.29 5.28 -23.06
CA ALA A 692 -84.93 4.81 -23.24
C ALA A 692 -84.15 5.85 -24.06
N ASP A 693 -82.82 5.77 -24.11
CA ASP A 693 -82.09 6.51 -25.13
C ASP A 693 -82.24 5.89 -26.53
N ALA A 694 -81.66 6.53 -27.54
CA ALA A 694 -81.69 6.03 -28.93
C ALA A 694 -81.02 4.65 -29.12
N TYR A 695 -80.29 4.16 -28.12
CA TYR A 695 -79.53 2.91 -28.14
C TYR A 695 -80.22 1.81 -27.29
N GLY A 696 -81.38 2.10 -26.71
CA GLY A 696 -82.18 1.16 -25.94
C GLY A 696 -81.80 1.06 -24.47
N HIS A 697 -80.94 1.95 -23.96
CA HIS A 697 -80.66 2.02 -22.53
C HIS A 697 -81.85 2.62 -21.79
N ALA A 698 -82.47 1.82 -20.92
CA ALA A 698 -83.55 2.27 -20.06
C ALA A 698 -83.10 3.42 -19.17
N ILE A 699 -83.88 4.50 -19.13
CA ILE A 699 -83.56 5.65 -18.29
C ILE A 699 -84.45 5.61 -17.06
N VAL A 700 -83.85 5.34 -15.91
CA VAL A 700 -84.51 5.26 -14.59
C VAL A 700 -84.30 6.58 -13.84
N GLY A 701 -85.27 6.98 -13.03
CA GLY A 701 -85.23 8.17 -12.18
C GLY A 701 -85.62 9.48 -12.87
N LEU A 702 -86.20 9.43 -14.08
CA LEU A 702 -86.72 10.63 -14.75
C LEU A 702 -88.03 11.11 -14.12
N GLN A 703 -88.41 12.33 -14.50
CA GLN A 703 -89.71 12.92 -14.20
C GLN A 703 -90.38 13.34 -15.53
N PRO A 704 -90.92 12.39 -16.32
CA PRO A 704 -91.61 12.74 -17.56
C PRO A 704 -92.91 13.49 -17.27
N VAL A 705 -93.29 14.37 -18.20
CA VAL A 705 -94.55 15.12 -18.10
C VAL A 705 -95.64 14.31 -18.80
N VAL A 706 -96.74 14.03 -18.11
CA VAL A 706 -97.91 13.35 -18.69
C VAL A 706 -99.10 14.29 -18.72
N ALA A 707 -99.80 14.35 -19.84
CA ALA A 707 -101.01 15.15 -20.03
C ALA A 707 -102.11 14.34 -20.72
N ALA A 708 -103.36 14.74 -20.49
CA ALA A 708 -104.54 14.22 -21.18
C ALA A 708 -105.19 15.36 -21.97
N SER A 709 -105.73 15.06 -23.16
CA SER A 709 -106.40 16.06 -24.01
C SER A 709 -107.73 16.56 -23.45
N ASP A 710 -108.36 15.76 -22.57
CA ASP A 710 -109.54 16.15 -21.81
C ASP A 710 -109.14 16.58 -20.40
N ALA A 711 -109.42 17.83 -20.05
CA ALA A 711 -109.13 18.40 -18.73
C ALA A 711 -109.97 17.77 -17.60
N GLY A 712 -111.04 17.04 -17.93
CA GLY A 712 -111.84 16.28 -16.96
C GLY A 712 -111.20 14.96 -16.52
N VAL A 713 -110.14 14.50 -17.19
CA VAL A 713 -109.39 13.30 -16.80
C VAL A 713 -108.43 13.62 -15.68
N ALA A 714 -108.58 12.95 -14.54
CA ALA A 714 -107.68 13.11 -13.40
C ALA A 714 -106.51 12.11 -13.51
N LEU A 715 -105.28 12.62 -13.43
CA LEU A 715 -104.05 11.82 -13.48
C LEU A 715 -103.45 11.67 -12.08
N SER A 716 -102.98 10.46 -11.75
CA SER A 716 -102.16 10.25 -10.55
C SER A 716 -100.76 10.88 -10.70
N ALA A 717 -99.95 10.82 -9.64
CA ALA A 717 -98.52 11.08 -9.78
C ALA A 717 -97.86 10.04 -10.71
N VAL A 718 -96.85 10.47 -11.46
CA VAL A 718 -96.03 9.59 -12.28
C VAL A 718 -95.20 8.68 -11.38
N THR A 719 -95.24 7.37 -11.65
CA THR A 719 -94.46 6.36 -10.95
C THR A 719 -93.42 5.77 -11.89
N ASP A 720 -92.14 5.83 -11.50
CA ASP A 720 -91.07 5.10 -12.18
C ASP A 720 -91.12 3.61 -11.77
N LEU A 721 -91.17 2.74 -12.77
CA LEU A 721 -91.26 1.29 -12.60
C LEU A 721 -89.89 0.60 -12.53
N GLY A 722 -88.79 1.35 -12.64
CA GLY A 722 -87.43 0.90 -12.40
C GLY A 722 -86.72 0.24 -13.60
N ASP A 723 -87.37 0.18 -14.75
CA ASP A 723 -86.87 -0.43 -15.99
C ASP A 723 -87.04 0.48 -17.22
N GLY A 724 -87.09 1.79 -16.98
CA GLY A 724 -87.35 2.80 -18.03
C GLY A 724 -88.84 2.97 -18.35
N ARG A 725 -89.74 2.24 -17.68
CA ARG A 725 -91.18 2.45 -17.81
C ARG A 725 -91.71 3.39 -16.73
N TYR A 726 -92.64 4.25 -17.11
CA TYR A 726 -93.27 5.26 -16.25
C TYR A 726 -94.79 5.15 -16.36
N GLY A 727 -95.45 4.90 -15.23
CA GLY A 727 -96.89 4.68 -15.16
C GLY A 727 -97.66 5.84 -14.51
N VAL A 728 -98.87 6.08 -14.99
CA VAL A 728 -99.87 6.94 -14.36
C VAL A 728 -101.23 6.27 -14.42
N THR A 729 -102.03 6.36 -13.37
CA THR A 729 -103.43 5.95 -13.40
C THR A 729 -104.28 7.15 -13.83
N ALA A 730 -105.02 7.00 -14.92
CA ALA A 730 -105.95 7.99 -15.43
C ALA A 730 -107.37 7.63 -15.01
N THR A 731 -108.03 8.52 -14.27
CA THR A 731 -109.46 8.42 -13.94
C THR A 731 -110.25 9.13 -15.01
N ALA A 732 -111.19 8.40 -15.62
CA ALA A 732 -112.07 8.88 -16.68
C ALA A 732 -112.79 10.17 -16.29
N SER A 733 -113.11 10.98 -17.29
CA SER A 733 -113.96 12.15 -17.18
C SER A 733 -115.43 11.73 -17.07
N THR A 734 -116.34 12.68 -16.89
CA THR A 734 -117.78 12.46 -17.06
C THR A 734 -118.25 12.72 -18.48
N THR A 735 -117.34 13.03 -19.41
CA THR A 735 -117.65 13.34 -20.82
C THR A 735 -117.19 12.20 -21.73
N ALA A 736 -118.10 11.60 -22.48
CA ALA A 736 -117.75 10.59 -23.49
C ALA A 736 -117.00 11.22 -24.67
N GLY A 737 -116.00 10.52 -25.19
CA GLY A 737 -115.12 11.02 -26.26
C GLY A 737 -113.76 10.33 -26.28
N THR A 738 -112.95 10.61 -27.29
CA THR A 738 -111.57 10.12 -27.35
C THR A 738 -110.66 11.05 -26.55
N VAL A 739 -109.87 10.47 -25.64
CA VAL A 739 -108.81 11.19 -24.92
C VAL A 739 -107.46 10.71 -25.40
N THR A 740 -106.65 11.67 -25.86
CA THR A 740 -105.25 11.46 -26.19
C THR A 740 -104.40 11.74 -24.95
N PHE A 741 -103.62 10.77 -24.52
CA PHE A 741 -102.57 10.96 -23.53
C PHE A 741 -101.25 11.26 -24.23
N SER A 742 -100.54 12.27 -23.77
CA SER A 742 -99.18 12.61 -24.22
C SER A 742 -98.19 12.49 -23.09
N VAL A 743 -97.03 11.88 -23.38
CA VAL A 743 -95.92 11.77 -22.44
C VAL A 743 -94.70 12.41 -23.07
N THR A 744 -94.09 13.39 -22.38
CA THR A 744 -92.91 14.14 -22.84
C THR A 744 -91.73 13.92 -21.90
N ALA A 745 -90.58 13.52 -22.45
CA ALA A 745 -89.32 13.33 -21.73
C ALA A 745 -88.14 13.85 -22.56
N GLY A 746 -87.36 14.78 -21.99
CA GLY A 746 -86.22 15.45 -22.65
C GLY A 746 -86.48 15.96 -24.07
N GLY A 747 -87.69 16.48 -24.32
CA GLY A 747 -88.10 17.02 -25.61
C GLY A 747 -88.75 16.01 -26.56
N ALA A 748 -88.58 14.70 -26.34
CA ALA A 748 -89.30 13.67 -27.09
C ALA A 748 -90.72 13.51 -26.53
N THR A 749 -91.71 13.29 -27.40
CA THR A 749 -93.12 13.09 -27.02
C THR A 749 -93.69 11.84 -27.69
N GLY A 750 -94.36 10.99 -26.90
CA GLY A 750 -95.16 9.87 -27.39
C GLY A 750 -96.63 10.02 -26.98
N THR A 751 -97.55 9.39 -27.70
CA THR A 751 -98.99 9.51 -27.44
C THR A 751 -99.73 8.17 -27.53
N THR A 752 -100.87 8.08 -26.84
CA THR A 752 -101.83 6.98 -26.96
C THR A 752 -103.25 7.49 -26.79
N GLU A 753 -104.25 6.74 -27.27
CA GLU A 753 -105.65 7.15 -27.21
C GLU A 753 -106.51 6.14 -26.44
N VAL A 754 -107.40 6.65 -25.59
CA VAL A 754 -108.44 5.88 -24.90
C VAL A 754 -109.78 6.47 -25.25
N ARG A 755 -110.72 5.63 -25.67
CA ARG A 755 -112.10 6.05 -25.97
C ARG A 755 -112.95 5.94 -24.72
N GLN A 756 -113.38 7.07 -24.18
CA GLN A 756 -114.37 7.11 -23.12
C GLN A 756 -115.78 6.95 -23.71
N VAL A 757 -116.53 5.95 -23.27
CA VAL A 757 -117.88 5.64 -23.75
C VAL A 757 -118.92 6.04 -22.71
N ALA A 758 -120.14 6.37 -23.16
CA ALA A 758 -121.24 6.66 -22.24
C ALA A 758 -121.52 5.47 -21.30
N GLY A 759 -121.98 5.78 -20.09
CA GLY A 759 -122.43 4.78 -19.13
C GLY A 759 -123.74 4.12 -19.52
N ALA A 760 -124.33 3.37 -18.59
CA ALA A 760 -125.67 2.83 -18.78
C ALA A 760 -126.70 3.94 -19.00
N ALA A 761 -127.69 3.70 -19.87
CA ALA A 761 -128.80 4.62 -20.09
C ALA A 761 -129.51 4.96 -18.77
N ALA A 762 -129.70 6.26 -18.49
CA ALA A 762 -130.34 6.73 -17.25
C ALA A 762 -131.42 7.79 -17.48
N VAL A 763 -131.45 8.44 -18.65
CA VAL A 763 -132.45 9.47 -18.98
C VAL A 763 -133.00 9.16 -20.37
N LEU A 764 -134.33 9.10 -20.48
CA LEU A 764 -135.08 8.97 -21.72
C LEU A 764 -136.00 10.18 -21.87
N ARG A 765 -135.86 10.93 -22.95
CA ARG A 765 -136.71 12.10 -23.28
C ARG A 765 -137.31 11.94 -24.66
N LEU A 766 -138.55 12.39 -24.84
CA LEU A 766 -139.25 12.31 -26.12
C LEU A 766 -139.49 13.71 -26.67
N ALA A 767 -139.30 13.87 -27.97
CA ALA A 767 -139.71 15.03 -28.75
C ALA A 767 -140.61 14.55 -29.88
N VAL A 768 -141.79 15.17 -30.01
CA VAL A 768 -142.78 14.86 -31.04
C VAL A 768 -142.77 15.99 -32.06
N GLY A 769 -142.60 15.65 -33.34
CA GLY A 769 -142.67 16.58 -34.45
C GLY A 769 -144.10 17.04 -34.73
N THR A 770 -144.25 17.94 -35.71
CA THR A 770 -145.58 18.33 -36.19
C THR A 770 -146.12 17.28 -37.16
N PRO A 771 -147.42 16.93 -37.10
CA PRO A 771 -148.04 16.05 -38.09
C PRO A 771 -147.99 16.69 -39.49
N VAL A 772 -147.46 15.95 -40.46
CA VAL A 772 -147.42 16.37 -41.86
C VAL A 772 -148.48 15.58 -42.64
N ASP A 773 -149.34 16.30 -43.36
CA ASP A 773 -150.35 15.69 -44.25
C ASP A 773 -149.66 15.07 -45.46
N GLN A 774 -149.95 13.80 -45.72
CA GLN A 774 -149.39 13.07 -46.86
C GLN A 774 -150.26 13.17 -48.12
N GLY A 775 -151.41 13.84 -48.05
CA GLY A 775 -152.32 14.07 -49.18
C GLY A 775 -153.24 12.89 -49.52
N ASP A 776 -153.20 11.80 -48.74
CA ASP A 776 -154.01 10.58 -48.90
C ASP A 776 -154.96 10.33 -47.71
N GLY A 777 -155.08 11.29 -46.78
CA GLY A 777 -155.84 11.18 -45.55
C GLY A 777 -155.06 10.62 -44.36
N THR A 778 -153.75 10.38 -44.51
CA THR A 778 -152.83 10.02 -43.42
C THR A 778 -151.87 11.15 -43.08
N PHE A 779 -151.49 11.21 -41.81
CA PHE A 779 -150.49 12.13 -41.28
C PHE A 779 -149.30 11.36 -40.74
N VAL A 780 -148.09 11.84 -41.03
CA VAL A 780 -146.84 11.29 -40.50
C VAL A 780 -146.25 12.27 -39.49
N THR A 781 -145.90 11.76 -38.31
CA THR A 781 -145.22 12.52 -37.26
C THR A 781 -143.92 11.84 -36.89
N SER A 782 -142.79 12.55 -36.92
CA SER A 782 -141.53 12.02 -36.39
C SER A 782 -141.54 12.10 -34.86
N VAL A 783 -141.08 11.05 -34.19
CA VAL A 783 -140.82 11.07 -32.75
C VAL A 783 -139.36 10.70 -32.53
N THR A 784 -138.65 11.56 -31.80
CA THR A 784 -137.25 11.37 -31.45
C THR A 784 -137.14 11.09 -29.97
N ALA A 785 -136.57 9.94 -29.61
CA ALA A 785 -136.19 9.58 -28.26
C ALA A 785 -134.71 9.90 -28.04
N THR A 786 -134.41 10.80 -27.12
CA THR A 786 -133.04 11.09 -26.67
C THR A 786 -132.73 10.24 -25.44
N VAL A 787 -131.74 9.37 -25.56
CA VAL A 787 -131.22 8.52 -24.50
C VAL A 787 -129.85 9.02 -24.07
N THR A 788 -129.72 9.40 -22.81
CA THR A 788 -128.41 9.74 -22.21
C THR A 788 -128.15 8.92 -20.97
N ASP A 789 -126.89 8.82 -20.58
CA ASP A 789 -126.48 8.27 -19.28
C ASP A 789 -126.77 9.29 -18.16
N ALA A 790 -126.38 8.93 -16.92
CA ALA A 790 -126.61 9.78 -15.74
C ALA A 790 -125.85 11.11 -15.79
N HIS A 791 -124.82 11.23 -16.63
CA HIS A 791 -123.98 12.42 -16.79
C HIS A 791 -124.34 13.22 -18.06
N GLY A 792 -125.37 12.81 -18.79
CA GLY A 792 -125.83 13.48 -20.00
C GLY A 792 -125.06 13.10 -21.26
N ASN A 793 -124.21 12.05 -21.21
CA ASN A 793 -123.54 11.54 -22.41
C ASN A 793 -124.55 10.78 -23.28
N PRO A 794 -124.51 10.94 -24.61
CA PRO A 794 -125.39 10.23 -25.52
C PRO A 794 -125.14 8.72 -25.50
N VAL A 795 -126.19 7.92 -25.30
CA VAL A 795 -126.10 6.45 -25.28
C VAL A 795 -126.60 5.91 -26.62
N SER A 796 -125.65 5.62 -27.51
CA SER A 796 -125.90 5.01 -28.82
C SER A 796 -125.75 3.48 -28.76
N GLY A 797 -126.43 2.74 -29.64
CA GLY A 797 -126.39 1.27 -29.76
C GLY A 797 -127.38 0.50 -28.87
N SER A 798 -128.24 1.19 -28.11
CA SER A 798 -129.26 0.61 -27.23
C SER A 798 -130.66 1.19 -27.54
N ALA A 799 -131.32 0.66 -28.58
CA ALA A 799 -132.55 1.23 -29.11
C ALA A 799 -133.76 1.10 -28.17
N PRO A 800 -134.49 2.20 -27.86
CA PRO A 800 -135.76 2.15 -27.15
C PRO A 800 -136.85 1.47 -27.99
N THR A 801 -137.79 0.83 -27.32
CA THR A 801 -139.02 0.25 -27.89
C THR A 801 -140.14 1.28 -27.93
N PHE A 802 -140.91 1.36 -29.02
CA PHE A 802 -141.99 2.33 -29.21
C PHE A 802 -143.33 1.61 -29.45
N ARG A 803 -144.41 2.05 -28.81
CA ARG A 803 -145.72 1.38 -28.89
C ARG A 803 -146.90 2.36 -28.82
N THR A 804 -147.80 2.30 -29.79
CA THR A 804 -149.05 3.10 -29.81
C THR A 804 -150.20 2.37 -29.11
N VAL A 805 -151.16 3.13 -28.57
CA VAL A 805 -152.41 2.59 -27.98
C VAL A 805 -153.57 2.48 -28.97
N ASP A 806 -153.55 3.24 -30.07
CA ASP A 806 -154.55 3.16 -31.15
C ASP A 806 -154.00 2.27 -32.29
N GLU A 807 -154.72 1.18 -32.60
CA GLU A 807 -154.36 0.23 -33.66
C GLU A 807 -154.34 0.85 -35.06
N ARG A 808 -154.95 2.04 -35.24
CA ARG A 808 -154.92 2.78 -36.50
C ARG A 808 -153.63 3.59 -36.68
N ALA A 809 -152.78 3.69 -35.66
CA ALA A 809 -151.49 4.36 -35.72
C ALA A 809 -150.33 3.35 -35.75
N VAL A 810 -149.49 3.40 -36.78
CA VAL A 810 -148.36 2.48 -36.99
C VAL A 810 -147.03 3.21 -36.71
N VAL A 811 -146.13 2.55 -35.99
CA VAL A 811 -144.77 3.06 -35.67
C VAL A 811 -143.72 2.33 -36.49
N SER A 812 -142.74 3.05 -37.03
CA SER A 812 -141.58 2.45 -37.70
C SER A 812 -140.59 1.81 -36.72
N GLU A 813 -139.66 1.00 -37.23
CA GLU A 813 -138.47 0.61 -36.46
C GLU A 813 -137.66 1.86 -36.06
N PRO A 814 -137.07 1.88 -34.86
CA PRO A 814 -136.23 2.98 -34.40
C PRO A 814 -134.90 3.03 -35.15
N VAL A 815 -134.54 4.21 -35.65
CA VAL A 815 -133.24 4.49 -36.26
C VAL A 815 -132.35 5.16 -35.23
N ASP A 816 -131.23 4.53 -34.87
CA ASP A 816 -130.18 5.13 -34.05
C ASP A 816 -129.38 6.13 -34.90
N ASN A 817 -129.38 7.40 -34.49
CA ASN A 817 -128.69 8.47 -35.21
C ASN A 817 -127.22 8.63 -34.76
N GLY A 818 -126.75 7.81 -33.80
CA GLY A 818 -125.36 7.80 -33.33
C GLY A 818 -125.01 8.88 -32.31
N ASP A 819 -125.91 9.81 -32.04
CA ASP A 819 -125.80 10.93 -31.10
C ASP A 819 -126.67 10.75 -29.85
N GLY A 820 -127.02 9.50 -29.52
CA GLY A 820 -127.93 9.16 -28.43
C GLY A 820 -129.39 9.46 -28.75
N THR A 821 -129.73 9.89 -29.97
CA THR A 821 -131.13 10.01 -30.41
C THR A 821 -131.56 8.85 -31.29
N TYR A 822 -132.79 8.40 -31.07
CA TYR A 822 -133.44 7.34 -31.83
C TYR A 822 -134.74 7.89 -32.41
N THR A 823 -134.88 7.86 -33.74
CA THR A 823 -136.05 8.42 -34.42
C THR A 823 -136.96 7.32 -34.93
N VAL A 824 -138.26 7.45 -34.68
CA VAL A 824 -139.33 6.69 -35.34
C VAL A 824 -140.28 7.62 -36.06
N THR A 825 -141.03 7.09 -37.02
CA THR A 825 -142.20 7.77 -37.58
C THR A 825 -143.47 7.09 -37.11
N VAL A 826 -144.46 7.90 -36.73
CA VAL A 826 -145.81 7.46 -36.38
C VAL A 826 -146.75 7.92 -37.48
N THR A 827 -147.40 6.98 -38.15
CA THR A 827 -148.38 7.24 -39.22
C THR A 827 -149.78 6.98 -38.70
N ALA A 828 -150.67 7.97 -38.75
CA ALA A 828 -152.05 7.87 -38.28
C ALA A 828 -153.05 8.61 -39.21
N PRO A 829 -154.31 8.18 -39.32
CA PRO A 829 -155.34 8.87 -40.11
C PRO A 829 -155.67 10.29 -39.60
N ALA A 830 -156.21 11.14 -40.47
CA ALA A 830 -156.69 12.49 -40.12
C ALA A 830 -157.63 12.47 -38.89
N GLY A 831 -157.38 13.38 -37.94
CA GLY A 831 -158.15 13.48 -36.68
C GLY A 831 -157.84 12.44 -35.60
N VAL A 832 -156.93 11.48 -35.83
CA VAL A 832 -156.53 10.47 -34.83
C VAL A 832 -155.31 10.96 -34.05
N SER A 833 -155.53 11.26 -32.77
CA SER A 833 -154.45 11.44 -31.79
C SER A 833 -154.20 10.11 -31.07
N THR A 834 -152.95 9.70 -30.89
CA THR A 834 -152.60 8.44 -30.21
C THR A 834 -151.55 8.67 -29.13
N ASP A 835 -151.67 7.98 -27.99
CA ASP A 835 -150.60 7.94 -27.02
C ASP A 835 -149.54 6.93 -27.46
N LEU A 836 -148.28 7.35 -27.35
CA LEU A 836 -147.09 6.60 -27.69
C LEU A 836 -146.27 6.37 -26.43
N ALA A 837 -146.16 5.10 -26.03
CA ALA A 837 -145.30 4.65 -24.95
C ALA A 837 -143.93 4.25 -25.50
N VAL A 838 -142.87 4.74 -24.86
CA VAL A 838 -141.48 4.46 -25.23
C VAL A 838 -140.74 3.89 -24.02
N ALA A 839 -140.06 2.75 -24.19
CA ALA A 839 -139.36 2.10 -23.11
C ALA A 839 -137.97 1.58 -23.51
N LEU A 840 -136.97 1.77 -22.66
CA LEU A 840 -135.63 1.20 -22.76
C LEU A 840 -135.22 0.60 -21.40
N GLY A 841 -135.34 -0.72 -21.25
CA GLY A 841 -135.22 -1.36 -19.94
C GLY A 841 -136.28 -0.85 -18.96
N ASP A 842 -135.84 -0.32 -17.83
CA ASP A 842 -136.72 0.27 -16.79
C ASP A 842 -137.07 1.75 -17.06
N LEU A 843 -136.43 2.39 -18.03
CA LEU A 843 -136.76 3.76 -18.43
C LEU A 843 -138.02 3.75 -19.30
N THR A 844 -139.04 4.49 -18.89
CA THR A 844 -140.29 4.65 -19.65
C THR A 844 -140.62 6.12 -19.82
N ALA A 845 -141.12 6.50 -20.99
CA ALA A 845 -141.65 7.82 -21.28
C ALA A 845 -142.87 7.69 -22.20
N ASP A 846 -143.91 8.47 -21.92
CA ASP A 846 -145.13 8.49 -22.73
C ASP A 846 -145.33 9.88 -23.33
N THR A 847 -145.89 9.96 -24.53
CA THR A 847 -146.27 11.23 -25.17
C THR A 847 -147.50 11.03 -26.04
N THR A 848 -148.24 12.11 -26.30
CA THR A 848 -149.37 12.06 -27.23
C THR A 848 -148.91 12.58 -28.59
N VAL A 849 -149.08 11.77 -29.63
CA VAL A 849 -148.89 12.17 -31.03
C VAL A 849 -150.20 12.79 -31.53
N PRO A 850 -150.23 14.10 -31.83
CA PRO A 850 -151.46 14.79 -32.21
C PRO A 850 -151.94 14.38 -33.61
N GLY A 851 -153.27 14.35 -33.80
CA GLY A 851 -153.89 14.12 -35.11
C GLY A 851 -153.96 15.39 -35.96
N GLY A 852 -153.67 15.29 -37.26
CA GLY A 852 -153.76 16.42 -38.20
C GLY A 852 -155.19 16.81 -38.61
N ILE A 853 -155.41 18.09 -38.99
CA ILE A 853 -156.71 18.68 -39.37
C ILE A 853 -156.65 19.25 -40.80
N VAL A 854 -157.71 19.05 -41.60
CA VAL A 854 -157.84 19.50 -43.01
C VAL A 854 -158.66 20.81 -43.13
N VAL A 855 -158.23 21.80 -43.94
CA VAL A 855 -158.92 23.12 -44.16
C VAL A 855 -159.17 23.40 -45.67
N VAL A 856 -160.32 23.98 -46.07
CA VAL A 856 -160.77 24.20 -47.49
C VAL A 856 -161.04 25.71 -47.81
N PRO A 857 -160.75 26.30 -49.00
CA PRO A 857 -160.74 27.76 -49.27
C PRO A 857 -161.91 28.37 -50.14
N VAL A 858 -162.03 29.72 -50.23
CA VAL A 858 -163.07 30.54 -50.96
C VAL A 858 -162.43 31.54 -51.99
N PRO A 859 -163.05 31.92 -53.15
CA PRO A 859 -162.34 32.62 -54.26
C PRO A 859 -162.74 34.09 -54.63
N GLU A 860 -161.73 34.81 -55.18
CA GLU A 860 -161.64 35.82 -56.29
C GLU A 860 -162.12 37.31 -56.17
N PRO A 861 -161.48 38.32 -56.85
CA PRO A 861 -161.46 38.48 -58.33
C PRO A 861 -160.17 39.04 -59.02
N THR A 862 -160.20 39.04 -60.37
CA THR A 862 -159.14 39.30 -61.37
C THR A 862 -159.06 40.74 -61.95
N ASP A 863 -157.90 41.06 -62.57
CA ASP A 863 -157.61 41.91 -63.78
C ASP A 863 -156.57 43.06 -63.56
N PRO A 864 -155.87 43.62 -64.59
CA PRO A 864 -154.69 43.08 -65.30
C PRO A 864 -153.50 44.09 -65.43
N THR A 865 -152.29 43.61 -65.78
CA THR A 865 -151.35 44.18 -66.80
C THR A 865 -149.95 43.50 -66.74
N ASP A 866 -149.51 43.08 -67.93
CA ASP A 866 -148.19 42.65 -68.48
C ASP A 866 -146.92 43.41 -67.98
N PRO A 867 -145.64 43.02 -68.23
CA PRO A 867 -145.09 41.84 -68.95
C PRO A 867 -143.86 41.11 -68.29
N GLU A 868 -143.47 39.97 -68.88
CA GLU A 868 -142.13 39.32 -68.85
C GLU A 868 -141.04 40.25 -69.48
N PRO A 869 -139.71 39.96 -69.57
CA PRO A 869 -138.85 38.88 -69.01
C PRO A 869 -137.42 39.39 -68.57
N THR A 870 -136.46 38.45 -68.41
CA THR A 870 -134.98 38.57 -68.61
C THR A 870 -134.02 39.13 -67.52
N ASP A 871 -133.05 38.27 -67.15
CA ASP A 871 -131.61 38.50 -66.82
C ASP A 871 -130.93 39.52 -67.79
N PRO A 872 -129.70 40.10 -67.63
CA PRO A 872 -128.63 40.07 -66.61
C PRO A 872 -128.10 41.49 -66.24
N THR A 873 -127.02 41.62 -65.45
CA THR A 873 -125.86 42.50 -65.77
C THR A 873 -124.72 42.48 -64.72
N VAL A 874 -123.60 41.90 -65.14
CA VAL A 874 -122.18 42.24 -64.84
C VAL A 874 -121.87 43.57 -65.56
N PRO A 875 -120.95 44.51 -65.17
CA PRO A 875 -119.47 44.30 -65.14
C PRO A 875 -118.71 45.23 -64.14
N VAL A 876 -117.38 45.31 -63.97
CA VAL A 876 -116.15 45.09 -64.77
C VAL A 876 -114.94 44.96 -63.80
N THR A 877 -114.00 44.13 -64.20
CA THR A 877 -112.61 43.84 -63.72
C THR A 877 -111.58 44.94 -64.09
N PRO A 878 -110.23 44.77 -64.02
CA PRO A 878 -109.30 44.04 -63.11
C PRO A 878 -108.01 44.85 -62.74
N SER A 879 -107.22 44.39 -61.76
CA SER A 879 -105.78 44.04 -61.96
C SER A 879 -105.20 43.25 -60.77
N ASP A 880 -104.80 42.02 -61.09
CA ASP A 880 -103.94 41.01 -60.41
C ASP A 880 -102.52 41.54 -60.07
N PRO A 881 -101.55 40.82 -59.44
CA PRO A 881 -101.60 39.54 -58.68
C PRO A 881 -100.83 39.48 -57.33
N THR A 882 -101.22 38.44 -56.55
CA THR A 882 -100.43 37.46 -55.74
C THR A 882 -99.56 37.87 -54.53
N ASP A 883 -100.13 37.68 -53.32
CA ASP A 883 -99.82 36.68 -52.26
C ASP A 883 -98.51 35.84 -52.29
N PRO A 884 -98.12 35.16 -51.18
CA PRO A 884 -98.25 35.51 -49.74
C PRO A 884 -97.02 35.08 -48.89
N VAL A 885 -96.77 35.62 -47.69
CA VAL A 885 -96.09 34.84 -46.60
C VAL A 885 -96.42 35.38 -45.20
N THR A 886 -96.79 34.50 -44.28
CA THR A 886 -96.76 34.67 -42.81
C THR A 886 -96.21 33.38 -42.17
N PRO A 887 -95.99 33.29 -40.84
CA PRO A 887 -94.77 33.72 -40.13
C PRO A 887 -94.21 32.59 -39.21
N SER A 888 -93.20 32.89 -38.37
CA SER A 888 -92.86 32.32 -37.03
C SER A 888 -91.39 31.92 -36.82
N ASP A 889 -90.90 32.32 -35.64
CA ASP A 889 -89.60 32.08 -34.95
C ASP A 889 -89.69 30.79 -34.06
N PRO A 890 -88.66 30.26 -33.35
CA PRO A 890 -87.19 30.56 -33.34
C PRO A 890 -86.20 29.35 -33.10
N VAL A 891 -84.88 29.66 -33.04
CA VAL A 891 -83.70 29.07 -32.30
C VAL A 891 -82.79 27.93 -32.87
N ALA A 892 -81.49 28.30 -33.04
CA ALA A 892 -80.14 27.64 -32.90
C ALA A 892 -79.80 26.30 -33.62
N VAL A 893 -78.61 26.07 -34.22
CA VAL A 893 -77.19 25.95 -33.75
C VAL A 893 -76.24 25.95 -35.01
N PRO A 894 -74.91 26.18 -34.93
CA PRO A 894 -74.14 26.89 -35.95
C PRO A 894 -73.24 26.04 -36.88
N THR A 895 -72.79 26.63 -37.99
CA THR A 895 -71.62 26.19 -38.76
C THR A 895 -70.73 27.38 -39.16
N ALA A 896 -69.43 27.13 -39.13
CA ALA A 896 -68.29 28.05 -39.22
C ALA A 896 -68.17 28.95 -40.47
N PRO A 897 -67.36 30.02 -40.38
CA PRO A 897 -66.52 30.53 -41.48
C PRO A 897 -65.01 30.54 -41.04
N SER A 898 -63.97 30.70 -41.86
CA SER A 898 -63.80 31.26 -43.20
C SER A 898 -62.40 30.90 -43.75
N ALA A 899 -62.25 31.00 -45.08
CA ALA A 899 -61.04 30.94 -45.92
C ALA A 899 -59.76 31.61 -45.34
N GLY A 900 -58.54 31.23 -45.71
CA GLY A 900 -58.06 30.46 -46.86
C GLY A 900 -57.54 31.38 -47.98
N ALA A 901 -56.27 31.79 -47.90
CA ALA A 901 -55.52 32.42 -48.99
C ALA A 901 -54.24 31.61 -49.27
N ALA A 902 -54.02 31.29 -50.55
CA ALA A 902 -52.89 30.53 -51.10
C ALA A 902 -51.59 31.38 -51.17
N PRO A 903 -50.40 30.82 -51.51
CA PRO A 903 -50.13 30.34 -52.87
C PRO A 903 -49.31 29.03 -53.00
N ILE A 904 -49.36 28.49 -54.23
CA ILE A 904 -48.72 27.30 -54.77
C ILE A 904 -47.39 27.69 -55.44
N GLY A 905 -46.38 26.81 -55.44
CA GLY A 905 -45.26 26.89 -56.39
C GLY A 905 -44.07 25.98 -56.12
N THR A 906 -44.21 24.69 -56.40
CA THR A 906 -43.18 23.64 -56.41
C THR A 906 -42.05 23.88 -57.43
N VAL A 907 -40.81 23.54 -57.05
CA VAL A 907 -39.73 23.19 -58.01
C VAL A 907 -38.99 21.94 -57.48
N ALA A 908 -38.82 20.96 -58.36
CA ALA A 908 -38.21 19.65 -58.16
C ALA A 908 -36.70 19.69 -57.85
N PRO A 909 -36.11 18.65 -57.21
CA PRO A 909 -34.67 18.47 -57.20
C PRO A 909 -34.20 17.47 -58.28
N THR A 910 -33.29 17.96 -59.10
CA THR A 910 -32.51 17.23 -60.10
C THR A 910 -31.46 16.32 -59.44
N ALA A 911 -31.27 15.14 -60.03
CA ALA A 911 -30.25 14.16 -59.71
C ALA A 911 -28.82 14.70 -59.73
N VAL A 912 -27.99 14.31 -58.75
CA VAL A 912 -26.53 14.26 -58.88
C VAL A 912 -25.97 13.00 -58.19
N ARG A 913 -25.13 12.30 -58.96
CA ARG A 913 -24.33 11.08 -58.75
C ARG A 913 -23.79 10.79 -57.33
N LYS A 914 -23.94 9.52 -56.97
CA LYS A 914 -23.13 8.74 -56.00
C LYS A 914 -21.83 8.26 -56.69
N PRO A 915 -20.63 8.34 -56.09
CA PRO A 915 -19.50 7.54 -56.53
C PRO A 915 -19.56 6.14 -55.90
N ALA A 916 -19.21 5.16 -56.72
CA ALA A 916 -19.08 3.76 -56.34
C ALA A 916 -17.87 3.56 -55.41
N ALA A 917 -18.03 2.75 -54.37
CA ALA A 917 -16.94 2.05 -53.71
C ALA A 917 -17.19 0.55 -53.87
N THR A 918 -16.24 -0.07 -54.55
CA THR A 918 -16.08 -1.48 -54.87
C THR A 918 -15.93 -2.35 -53.62
N GLU A 919 -16.75 -3.39 -53.51
CA GLU A 919 -16.41 -4.60 -52.76
C GLU A 919 -15.35 -5.38 -53.55
N ALA A 920 -14.24 -5.68 -52.89
CA ALA A 920 -13.27 -6.68 -53.34
C ALA A 920 -13.34 -7.85 -52.36
N GLU A 921 -14.08 -8.87 -52.76
CA GLU A 921 -13.98 -10.23 -52.27
C GLU A 921 -12.67 -10.82 -52.78
N LEU A 922 -11.76 -11.21 -51.87
CA LEU A 922 -10.66 -12.11 -52.20
C LEU A 922 -10.60 -13.23 -51.15
N ALA A 923 -10.89 -14.43 -51.64
CA ALA A 923 -10.67 -15.69 -50.96
C ALA A 923 -9.20 -15.90 -50.55
N TYR A 924 -8.97 -16.55 -49.42
CA TYR A 924 -7.80 -17.39 -49.24
C TYR A 924 -8.13 -18.66 -48.43
N THR A 925 -7.68 -19.77 -48.99
CA THR A 925 -7.92 -21.17 -48.68
C THR A 925 -6.88 -21.78 -47.72
N GLY A 926 -7.28 -22.83 -46.99
CA GLY A 926 -6.44 -24.02 -46.68
C GLY A 926 -5.41 -23.85 -45.54
N THR A 927 -5.59 -24.47 -44.37
CA THR A 927 -5.35 -25.89 -43.98
C THR A 927 -3.94 -26.19 -43.47
N ASP A 928 -3.92 -27.16 -42.53
CA ASP A 928 -2.83 -27.85 -41.83
C ASP A 928 -2.19 -27.07 -40.67
N GLY A 929 -2.18 -27.53 -39.41
CA GLY A 929 -2.44 -28.85 -38.84
C GLY A 929 -1.26 -29.21 -37.96
N LEU A 930 -1.45 -29.33 -36.63
CA LEU A 930 -0.65 -30.26 -35.82
C LEU A 930 -1.25 -30.48 -34.43
N VAL A 931 -1.47 -31.76 -34.17
CA VAL A 931 -2.01 -32.40 -32.97
C VAL A 931 -0.89 -32.54 -31.94
N GLY A 932 -1.19 -32.37 -30.66
CA GLY A 932 -0.27 -32.62 -29.56
C GLY A 932 -1.00 -32.81 -28.24
N THR A 933 -1.54 -34.01 -28.05
CA THR A 933 -2.19 -34.54 -26.85
C THR A 933 -1.24 -34.72 -25.66
N GLY A 934 -1.75 -34.62 -24.43
CA GLY A 934 -1.34 -35.55 -23.36
C GLY A 934 -1.34 -35.02 -21.92
N LEU A 935 -2.20 -35.65 -21.09
CA LEU A 935 -1.98 -36.06 -19.68
C LEU A 935 -1.72 -34.94 -18.63
N SER A 936 -2.20 -34.94 -17.38
CA SER A 936 -2.83 -35.88 -16.44
C SER A 936 -3.44 -35.01 -15.31
N ALA A 937 -4.70 -35.17 -14.92
CA ALA A 937 -5.16 -35.94 -13.76
C ALA A 937 -4.66 -35.51 -12.35
N LEU A 938 -5.65 -35.22 -11.50
CA LEU A 938 -5.84 -35.76 -10.14
C LEU A 938 -5.42 -34.92 -8.90
N LEU A 939 -6.45 -34.35 -8.26
CA LEU A 939 -6.88 -34.54 -6.85
C LEU A 939 -5.79 -34.56 -5.75
N LEU A 940 -5.92 -33.68 -4.73
CA LEU A 940 -6.05 -34.11 -3.34
C LEU A 940 -6.43 -32.97 -2.37
N LEU A 941 -7.55 -33.24 -1.70
CA LEU A 941 -8.06 -32.69 -0.45
C LEU A 941 -7.04 -32.90 0.68
N THR A 942 -6.91 -31.97 1.65
CA THR A 942 -7.18 -32.20 3.10
C THR A 942 -6.51 -31.20 4.06
N LEU A 943 -7.31 -30.85 5.09
CA LEU A 943 -6.98 -30.44 6.48
C LEU A 943 -6.15 -29.16 6.69
N GLY A 944 -6.43 -28.29 7.66
CA GLY A 944 -7.35 -28.36 8.78
C GLY A 944 -6.79 -27.53 9.94
N LEU A 945 -7.71 -26.84 10.64
CA LEU A 945 -7.64 -26.42 12.05
C LEU A 945 -6.54 -25.43 12.51
N GLY A 946 -6.98 -24.33 13.14
CA GLY A 946 -6.04 -23.50 13.90
C GLY A 946 -6.57 -22.23 14.56
N LEU A 947 -7.75 -22.29 15.17
CA LEU A 947 -8.30 -21.25 16.03
C LEU A 947 -7.28 -20.82 17.12
N ARG A 948 -7.00 -19.51 17.28
CA ARG A 948 -6.64 -18.94 18.60
C ARG A 948 -6.93 -17.44 18.69
N LEU A 949 -8.04 -17.13 19.35
CA LEU A 949 -8.28 -15.86 20.04
C LEU A 949 -7.11 -15.53 20.98
N ARG A 950 -6.69 -14.27 21.01
CA ARG A 950 -6.38 -13.59 22.28
C ARG A 950 -6.70 -12.10 22.20
N ARG A 951 -7.58 -11.70 23.12
CA ARG A 951 -8.08 -10.36 23.40
C ARG A 951 -7.18 -9.69 24.47
N ARG A 952 -7.21 -8.35 24.50
CA ARG A 952 -6.72 -7.39 25.54
C ARG A 952 -5.22 -7.03 25.46
N ARG A 953 -4.79 -5.78 25.63
CA ARG A 953 -5.36 -4.64 26.38
C ARG A 953 -4.71 -3.30 25.95
N ARG A 954 -5.42 -2.21 26.22
CA ARG A 954 -5.06 -0.79 26.08
C ARG A 954 -3.79 -0.34 26.86
N SER A 955 -3.28 0.81 26.41
CA SER A 955 -2.59 1.90 27.14
C SER A 955 -1.07 1.84 27.28
N ALA A 956 -0.37 2.57 26.39
CA ALA A 956 0.33 3.84 26.70
C ALA A 956 0.58 4.58 25.38
#